data_AF-A0A523DT20-F1
#
_entry.id   AF-A0A523DT20-F1
#
_cell.length_a   1.000
_cell.length_b   1.000
_cell.length_c   1.000
_cell.angle_alpha   90.00
_cell.angle_beta   90.00
_cell.angle_gamma   90.00
#
_symmetry.space_group_name_H-M   'P 1'
#
loop_
_entity.id
_entity.type
_entity.pdbx_description
1 polymer ?
#
loop_
_entity_poly.entity_id
_entity_poly.type
_entity_poly.pdbx_seq_one_letter_code
_entity_poly.pdbx_strand_id
1 'polypeptide(L)'
;MDNTNQNPPTDEILMGLAQLQRYLGDEMAPMMVADSIRPLLKESPEIVIPVIQDWITDQRRIEGPQLTIGDCLFHAVKCIYALSQLHLIDKQLVTEYTGGLGRLVLDLCPEDQRAQLRDNLANLGKQPQSLSRAPARVRRDVGHAREPASDDRARRQRRFSLLVDRLQQDSGAAIRTQEERSSAMASLRDQVVAASAMGARSEEEFQSYRHQLVESGIDARTEQVFRSLAQTLPGWTLPEEAEQDPREPVWARSRALNAMRRIIAGSDVREGSQRFVELVEAAIQSFNGGSLPQAHKMFRLAQGLADDGKVRPEVLKSLKARAAGSLAHDQLLGAAEDTRRRHLLRHILDFFPELQVEGLLTELATADVKERRKLLLVLLEVHGDRARPAILETLREYLENRSAETDGFMLWNLVFLLRRIPRDESETPEREIELLSRLLDPATPAFVTKEAVGAMGQIRNPRADSALRQLLSDLENQPADASSRCSDDLPALLDRTIAALARLGSPAAIQSVLQHGISQKSRSGSPFGRLGELAFTDLSRHPEVLDYLLDSFQRALPRRLFGILRIKHRDQIAVLIRALSGTTSETLFQRLGEVARRYPSEDFGEQAHEVVRDMRLRSDPRRFLGPGLAGDLDLFGVSDLLQTLAGSQRTGTLTLMDQDTVQAGVVVLREGKIASAQVGCLENRDAVYQLFERPVIGSFTFRSGDPQQEVGNSTDHDALEVIPLIMEGIRRHDELQQAVVLVPDDVLLVPGQGKPSRPGHEEDRDFLRSLWKKILAGDGPVACEQALAVDSYRVRCTMAHWVEEGSLVPKPA
;
A
#
# COMPACT_ATOMS: atom_id res chain seq x y z
N MET A 1 -38.35 -54.56 9.28
CA MET A 1 -38.23 -54.62 7.82
C MET A 1 -38.98 -53.43 7.27
N ASP A 2 -38.26 -52.35 7.00
CA ASP A 2 -38.52 -51.50 5.85
C ASP A 2 -37.19 -50.85 5.46
N ASN A 3 -36.76 -51.17 4.26
CA ASN A 3 -35.53 -50.74 3.62
C ASN A 3 -35.64 -49.24 3.28
N THR A 4 -34.67 -48.43 3.71
CA THR A 4 -34.25 -47.27 2.91
C THR A 4 -32.74 -47.33 2.72
N ASN A 5 -32.41 -47.82 1.53
CA ASN A 5 -31.10 -47.89 0.92
C ASN A 5 -30.63 -46.45 0.63
N GLN A 6 -29.90 -45.80 1.55
CA GLN A 6 -29.22 -44.54 1.24
C GLN A 6 -27.89 -44.88 0.57
N ASN A 7 -27.89 -44.83 -0.77
CA ASN A 7 -26.65 -44.69 -1.53
C ASN A 7 -25.89 -43.46 -0.98
N PRO A 8 -24.56 -43.49 -0.91
CA PRO A 8 -23.79 -42.30 -0.56
C PRO A 8 -24.16 -41.16 -1.52
N PRO A 9 -24.30 -39.91 -1.03
CA PRO A 9 -24.66 -38.79 -1.87
C PRO A 9 -23.64 -38.67 -3.01
N THR A 10 -24.13 -38.63 -4.24
CA THR A 10 -23.32 -38.41 -5.45
C THR A 10 -22.51 -37.11 -5.29
N ASP A 11 -21.32 -37.01 -5.91
CA ASP A 11 -20.48 -35.79 -5.87
C ASP A 11 -21.26 -34.52 -6.22
N GLU A 12 -22.25 -34.62 -7.11
CA GLU A 12 -23.16 -33.52 -7.47
C GLU A 12 -24.03 -33.03 -6.30
N ILE A 13 -24.50 -33.94 -5.43
CA ILE A 13 -25.30 -33.60 -4.24
C ILE A 13 -24.42 -32.95 -3.18
N LEU A 14 -23.21 -33.49 -2.94
CA LEU A 14 -22.25 -32.91 -1.99
C LEU A 14 -21.83 -31.49 -2.42
N MET A 15 -21.55 -31.30 -3.71
CA MET A 15 -21.27 -29.98 -4.27
C MET A 15 -22.47 -29.03 -4.13
N GLY A 16 -23.68 -29.52 -4.41
CA GLY A 16 -24.91 -28.75 -4.21
C GLY A 16 -25.10 -28.27 -2.77
N LEU A 17 -24.90 -29.16 -1.79
CA LEU A 17 -25.01 -28.83 -0.36
C LEU A 17 -23.98 -27.78 0.07
N ALA A 18 -22.73 -27.92 -0.36
CA ALA A 18 -21.66 -26.96 -0.06
C ALA A 18 -21.95 -25.58 -0.67
N GLN A 19 -22.47 -25.52 -1.91
CA GLN A 19 -22.84 -24.26 -2.53
C GLN A 19 -24.11 -23.64 -1.93
N LEU A 20 -25.07 -24.47 -1.49
CA LEU A 20 -26.24 -23.99 -0.75
C LEU A 20 -25.84 -23.27 0.54
N GLN A 21 -24.88 -23.81 1.31
CA GLN A 21 -24.37 -23.15 2.52
C GLN A 21 -23.82 -21.74 2.22
N ARG A 22 -23.00 -21.62 1.18
CA ARG A 22 -22.43 -20.33 0.72
C ARG A 22 -23.50 -19.38 0.22
N TYR A 23 -24.52 -19.89 -0.46
CA TYR A 23 -25.66 -19.11 -0.93
C TYR A 23 -26.52 -18.58 0.22
N LEU A 24 -26.75 -19.38 1.27
CA LEU A 24 -27.46 -18.92 2.48
C LEU A 24 -26.70 -17.80 3.21
N GLY A 25 -25.37 -17.80 3.14
CA GLY A 25 -24.49 -16.76 3.68
C GLY A 25 -24.24 -15.55 2.77
N ASP A 26 -24.98 -15.40 1.65
CA ASP A 26 -24.78 -14.35 0.63
C ASP A 26 -23.38 -14.32 -0.03
N GLU A 27 -22.58 -15.39 0.09
CA GLU A 27 -21.26 -15.49 -0.54
C GLU A 27 -21.33 -15.89 -2.02
N MET A 28 -22.53 -16.24 -2.51
CA MET A 28 -22.76 -16.69 -3.88
C MET A 28 -24.05 -16.07 -4.42
N ALA A 29 -24.01 -15.56 -5.66
CA ALA A 29 -25.20 -14.99 -6.29
C ALA A 29 -26.18 -16.10 -6.74
N PRO A 30 -27.51 -15.82 -6.79
CA PRO A 30 -28.52 -16.79 -7.23
C PRO A 30 -28.23 -17.47 -8.57
N MET A 31 -27.66 -16.72 -9.53
CA MET A 31 -27.32 -17.24 -10.87
C MET A 31 -26.18 -18.26 -10.83
N MET A 32 -25.24 -18.13 -9.88
CA MET A 32 -24.08 -19.01 -9.77
C MET A 32 -24.44 -20.35 -9.11
N VAL A 33 -25.43 -20.34 -8.22
CA VAL A 33 -25.83 -21.52 -7.43
C VAL A 33 -26.91 -22.36 -8.12
N ALA A 34 -27.66 -21.77 -9.07
CA ALA A 34 -28.86 -22.35 -9.63
C ALA A 34 -28.65 -23.78 -10.17
N ASP A 35 -27.58 -24.01 -10.93
CA ASP A 35 -27.33 -25.31 -11.55
C ASP A 35 -26.87 -26.38 -10.55
N SER A 36 -26.20 -25.98 -9.47
CA SER A 36 -25.74 -26.90 -8.42
C SER A 36 -26.82 -27.22 -7.37
N ILE A 37 -27.86 -26.38 -7.25
CA ILE A 37 -29.04 -26.66 -6.41
C ILE A 37 -30.07 -27.55 -7.12
N ARG A 38 -30.12 -27.55 -8.46
CA ARG A 38 -31.07 -28.38 -9.24
C ARG A 38 -31.07 -29.87 -8.84
N PRO A 39 -29.94 -30.54 -8.60
CA PRO A 39 -29.92 -31.92 -8.10
C PRO A 39 -30.57 -32.06 -6.71
N LEU A 40 -30.35 -31.11 -5.80
CA LEU A 40 -30.91 -31.13 -4.45
C LEU A 40 -32.44 -31.07 -4.45
N LEU A 41 -33.03 -30.34 -5.41
CA LEU A 41 -34.49 -30.20 -5.54
C LEU A 41 -35.20 -31.47 -6.01
N LYS A 42 -34.43 -32.46 -6.50
CA LYS A 42 -34.94 -33.79 -6.88
C LYS A 42 -34.88 -34.80 -5.73
N GLU A 43 -34.15 -34.47 -4.67
CA GLU A 43 -33.99 -35.30 -3.47
C GLU A 43 -35.01 -34.92 -2.38
N SER A 44 -35.05 -35.68 -1.29
CA SER A 44 -35.85 -35.33 -0.12
C SER A 44 -35.35 -34.00 0.50
N PRO A 45 -36.25 -33.06 0.88
CA PRO A 45 -35.88 -31.83 1.59
C PRO A 45 -35.15 -32.06 2.94
N GLU A 46 -35.16 -33.28 3.47
CA GLU A 46 -34.39 -33.65 4.67
C GLU A 46 -32.88 -33.49 4.47
N ILE A 47 -32.37 -33.63 3.23
CA ILE A 47 -30.94 -33.61 2.95
C ILE A 47 -30.29 -32.24 3.19
N VAL A 48 -31.06 -31.15 3.11
CA VAL A 48 -30.56 -29.79 3.32
C VAL A 48 -30.65 -29.32 4.77
N ILE A 49 -31.33 -30.08 5.64
CA ILE A 49 -31.56 -29.71 7.04
C ILE A 49 -30.23 -29.54 7.82
N PRO A 50 -29.26 -30.47 7.75
CA PRO A 50 -27.99 -30.31 8.46
C PRO A 50 -27.26 -29.03 8.04
N VAL A 51 -27.24 -28.73 6.73
CA VAL A 51 -26.62 -27.52 6.18
C VAL A 51 -27.27 -26.25 6.72
N ILE A 52 -28.61 -26.23 6.82
CA ILE A 52 -29.34 -25.10 7.39
C ILE A 52 -29.03 -24.94 8.88
N GLN A 53 -28.94 -26.03 9.65
CA GLN A 53 -28.60 -26.01 11.08
C GLN A 53 -27.17 -25.54 11.34
N ASP A 54 -26.21 -26.01 10.55
CA ASP A 54 -24.81 -25.59 10.61
C ASP A 54 -24.70 -24.10 10.30
N TRP A 55 -25.33 -23.64 9.22
CA TRP A 55 -25.39 -22.23 8.86
C TRP A 55 -26.02 -21.37 9.95
N ILE A 56 -27.13 -21.79 10.58
CA ILE A 56 -27.75 -21.06 11.71
C ILE A 56 -26.77 -20.94 12.89
N THR A 57 -26.03 -22.01 13.18
CA THR A 57 -25.05 -22.03 14.28
C THR A 57 -23.93 -21.02 14.02
N ASP A 58 -23.42 -20.97 12.79
CA ASP A 58 -22.40 -20.00 12.38
C ASP A 58 -22.90 -18.56 12.43
N GLN A 59 -24.12 -18.29 11.94
CA GLN A 59 -24.70 -16.94 11.97
C GLN A 59 -24.90 -16.44 13.41
N ARG A 60 -25.35 -17.29 14.33
CA ARG A 60 -25.53 -16.91 15.74
C ARG A 60 -24.19 -16.68 16.47
N ARG A 61 -23.10 -17.30 16.01
CA ARG A 61 -21.75 -17.02 16.52
C ARG A 61 -21.24 -15.64 16.10
N ILE A 62 -21.61 -15.19 14.90
CA ILE A 62 -21.18 -13.91 14.32
C ILE A 62 -22.02 -12.74 14.83
N GLU A 63 -23.35 -12.87 14.84
CA GLU A 63 -24.27 -11.76 15.14
C GLU A 63 -24.78 -11.73 16.60
N GLY A 64 -24.51 -12.78 17.38
CA GLY A 64 -24.89 -12.88 18.79
C GLY A 64 -26.36 -13.28 19.03
N PRO A 65 -26.83 -13.23 20.30
CA PRO A 65 -28.12 -13.82 20.71
C PRO A 65 -29.38 -13.07 20.24
N GLN A 66 -29.25 -11.99 19.47
CA GLN A 66 -30.38 -11.21 18.96
C GLN A 66 -31.02 -11.82 17.70
N LEU A 67 -30.33 -12.74 17.03
CA LEU A 67 -30.82 -13.44 15.85
C LEU A 67 -31.71 -14.63 16.25
N THR A 68 -32.99 -14.61 15.85
CA THR A 68 -33.94 -15.67 16.19
C THR A 68 -33.81 -16.85 15.22
N ILE A 69 -34.02 -18.08 15.74
CA ILE A 69 -33.95 -19.29 14.93
C ILE A 69 -35.07 -19.28 13.88
N GLY A 70 -36.26 -18.77 14.22
CA GLY A 70 -37.37 -18.60 13.30
C GLY A 70 -37.04 -17.72 12.08
N ASP A 71 -36.33 -16.60 12.28
CA ASP A 71 -35.95 -15.71 11.18
C ASP A 71 -34.93 -16.36 10.23
N CYS A 72 -33.94 -17.08 10.78
CA CYS A 72 -32.97 -17.81 9.97
C CYS A 72 -33.61 -18.93 9.15
N LEU A 73 -34.52 -19.70 9.76
CA LEU A 73 -35.25 -20.76 9.07
C LEU A 73 -36.12 -20.20 7.94
N PHE A 74 -36.78 -19.06 8.18
CA PHE A 74 -37.54 -18.38 7.13
C PHE A 74 -36.64 -17.90 5.99
N HIS A 75 -35.47 -17.32 6.31
CA HIS A 75 -34.49 -16.87 5.32
C HIS A 75 -34.03 -18.03 4.43
N ALA A 76 -33.69 -19.18 5.02
CA ALA A 76 -33.24 -20.33 4.25
C ALA A 76 -34.29 -20.81 3.23
N VAL A 77 -35.56 -20.91 3.65
CA VAL A 77 -36.65 -21.28 2.74
C VAL A 77 -36.90 -20.20 1.68
N LYS A 78 -36.80 -18.92 2.06
CA LYS A 78 -36.95 -17.78 1.14
C LYS A 78 -35.86 -17.76 0.07
N CYS A 79 -34.60 -18.05 0.41
CA CYS A 79 -33.49 -18.09 -0.54
C CYS A 79 -33.68 -19.16 -1.62
N ILE A 80 -34.13 -20.36 -1.23
CA ILE A 80 -34.44 -21.44 -2.18
C ILE A 80 -35.64 -21.04 -3.04
N TYR A 81 -36.68 -20.45 -2.44
CA TYR A 81 -37.85 -19.97 -3.18
C TYR A 81 -37.51 -18.86 -4.20
N ALA A 82 -36.58 -17.98 -3.86
CA ALA A 82 -36.15 -16.86 -4.72
C ALA A 82 -35.59 -17.32 -6.08
N LEU A 83 -35.00 -18.52 -6.15
CA LEU A 83 -34.53 -19.09 -7.42
C LEU A 83 -35.66 -19.27 -8.45
N SER A 84 -36.88 -19.53 -7.99
CA SER A 84 -38.06 -19.59 -8.86
C SER A 84 -38.59 -18.22 -9.25
N GLN A 85 -38.49 -17.22 -8.36
CA GLN A 85 -38.91 -15.84 -8.65
C GLN A 85 -38.02 -15.17 -9.68
N LEU A 86 -36.75 -15.56 -9.73
CA LEU A 86 -35.77 -15.10 -10.72
C LEU A 86 -35.78 -15.92 -12.02
N HIS A 87 -36.74 -16.86 -12.18
CA HIS A 87 -36.84 -17.76 -13.33
C HIS A 87 -35.58 -18.60 -13.59
N LEU A 88 -34.77 -18.84 -12.56
CA LEU A 88 -33.54 -19.64 -12.65
C LEU A 88 -33.83 -21.15 -12.58
N ILE A 89 -34.87 -21.52 -11.84
CA ILE A 89 -35.36 -22.90 -11.70
C ILE A 89 -36.87 -22.92 -11.91
N ASP A 90 -37.39 -24.05 -12.41
CA ASP A 90 -38.82 -24.26 -12.58
C ASP A 90 -39.60 -23.96 -11.30
N LYS A 91 -40.65 -23.15 -11.44
CA LYS A 91 -41.43 -22.64 -10.31
C LYS A 91 -42.25 -23.73 -9.62
N GLN A 92 -42.74 -24.72 -10.37
CA GLN A 92 -43.51 -25.81 -9.81
C GLN A 92 -42.62 -26.70 -8.94
N LEU A 93 -41.43 -27.04 -9.43
CA LEU A 93 -40.42 -27.82 -8.70
C LEU A 93 -40.01 -27.15 -7.37
N VAL A 94 -39.68 -25.86 -7.40
CA VAL A 94 -39.25 -25.12 -6.19
C VAL A 94 -40.41 -24.94 -5.21
N THR A 95 -41.64 -24.73 -5.68
CA THR A 95 -42.81 -24.57 -4.79
C THR A 95 -43.14 -25.86 -4.06
N GLU A 96 -43.07 -27.01 -4.75
CA GLU A 96 -43.27 -28.33 -4.15
C GLU A 96 -42.18 -28.63 -3.10
N TYR A 97 -40.91 -28.38 -3.46
CA TYR A 97 -39.78 -28.59 -2.58
C TYR A 97 -39.81 -27.70 -1.33
N THR A 98 -40.06 -26.40 -1.50
CA THR A 98 -40.15 -25.44 -0.37
C THR A 98 -41.38 -25.68 0.50
N GLY A 99 -42.46 -26.23 -0.06
CA GLY A 99 -43.62 -26.70 0.71
C GLY A 99 -43.29 -27.89 1.62
N GLY A 100 -42.48 -28.85 1.14
CA GLY A 100 -41.96 -29.96 1.94
C GLY A 100 -40.96 -29.49 3.00
N LEU A 101 -39.98 -28.68 2.60
CA LEU A 101 -38.98 -28.09 3.49
C LEU A 101 -39.62 -27.24 4.59
N GLY A 102 -40.66 -26.46 4.24
CA GLY A 102 -41.43 -25.64 5.17
C GLY A 102 -42.01 -26.40 6.35
N ARG A 103 -42.43 -27.66 6.14
CA ARG A 103 -42.93 -28.53 7.22
C ARG A 103 -41.79 -28.98 8.14
N LEU A 104 -40.66 -29.38 7.56
CA LEU A 104 -39.48 -29.81 8.32
C LEU A 104 -38.88 -28.68 9.18
N VAL A 105 -38.78 -27.46 8.64
CA VAL A 105 -38.24 -26.33 9.40
C VAL A 105 -39.18 -25.86 10.53
N LEU A 106 -40.49 -26.10 10.44
CA LEU A 106 -41.41 -25.83 11.55
C LEU A 106 -41.14 -26.72 12.75
N ASP A 107 -40.70 -27.96 12.53
CA ASP A 107 -40.33 -28.91 13.59
C ASP A 107 -38.99 -28.52 14.25
N LEU A 108 -38.08 -27.88 13.49
CA LEU A 108 -36.81 -27.34 13.99
C LEU A 108 -36.96 -26.01 14.74
N CYS A 109 -38.07 -25.31 14.55
CA CYS A 109 -38.33 -24.01 15.15
C CYS A 109 -38.78 -24.16 16.62
N PRO A 110 -38.23 -23.37 17.56
CA PRO A 110 -38.71 -23.29 18.93
C PRO A 110 -40.22 -23.00 19.03
N GLU A 111 -40.89 -23.52 20.06
CA GLU A 111 -42.35 -23.44 20.19
C GLU A 111 -42.89 -22.01 20.21
N ASP A 112 -42.14 -21.09 20.82
CA ASP A 112 -42.45 -19.66 20.93
C ASP A 112 -42.41 -18.91 19.58
N GLN A 113 -41.68 -19.43 18.59
CA GLN A 113 -41.48 -18.81 17.27
C GLN A 113 -42.24 -19.53 16.14
N ARG A 114 -42.76 -20.73 16.40
CA ARG A 114 -43.40 -21.59 15.39
C ARG A 114 -44.66 -20.98 14.77
N ALA A 115 -45.42 -20.18 15.52
CA ALA A 115 -46.61 -19.49 15.01
C ALA A 115 -46.25 -18.43 13.96
N GLN A 116 -45.26 -17.57 14.27
CA GLN A 116 -44.79 -16.52 13.36
C GLN A 116 -44.12 -17.11 12.11
N LEU A 117 -43.31 -18.16 12.25
CA LEU A 117 -42.70 -18.85 11.12
C LEU A 117 -43.77 -19.48 10.19
N ARG A 118 -44.83 -20.08 10.75
CA ARG A 118 -45.94 -20.65 9.96
C ARG A 118 -46.64 -19.58 9.13
N ASP A 119 -46.91 -18.41 9.72
CA ASP A 119 -47.54 -17.30 9.02
C ASP A 119 -46.64 -16.72 7.92
N ASN A 120 -45.33 -16.64 8.17
CA ASN A 120 -44.35 -16.19 7.17
C ASN A 120 -44.25 -17.17 5.99
N LEU A 121 -44.21 -18.48 6.25
CA LEU A 121 -44.18 -19.53 5.21
C LEU A 121 -45.49 -19.59 4.41
N ALA A 122 -46.65 -19.35 5.03
CA ALA A 122 -47.94 -19.29 4.33
C ALA A 122 -48.05 -18.10 3.36
N ASN A 123 -47.23 -17.06 3.56
CA ASN A 123 -47.16 -15.87 2.73
C ASN A 123 -45.98 -15.87 1.74
N LEU A 124 -45.24 -16.98 1.64
CA LEU A 124 -44.12 -17.16 0.72
C LEU A 124 -44.62 -16.96 -0.73
N GLY A 125 -44.20 -15.86 -1.37
CA GLY A 125 -44.59 -15.50 -2.74
C GLY A 125 -45.66 -14.41 -2.90
N LYS A 126 -46.26 -13.91 -1.81
CA LYS A 126 -47.20 -12.77 -1.84
C LYS A 126 -46.56 -11.41 -1.57
N GLN A 127 -45.27 -11.38 -1.20
CA GLN A 127 -44.51 -10.15 -0.98
C GLN A 127 -43.69 -9.77 -2.24
N PRO A 128 -43.70 -8.49 -2.67
CA PRO A 128 -42.86 -8.02 -3.78
C PRO A 128 -41.37 -8.11 -3.43
N GLN A 129 -40.56 -8.35 -4.47
CA GLN A 129 -39.14 -8.68 -4.43
C GLN A 129 -38.32 -7.72 -3.55
N SER A 130 -37.91 -8.21 -2.38
CA SER A 130 -36.65 -7.83 -1.74
C SER A 130 -35.90 -9.13 -1.51
N LEU A 131 -34.87 -9.36 -2.35
CA LEU A 131 -33.81 -10.30 -2.01
C LEU A 131 -33.15 -9.73 -0.76
N SER A 132 -33.65 -10.15 0.40
CA SER A 132 -33.08 -9.81 1.67
C SER A 132 -31.70 -10.43 1.71
N ARG A 133 -30.71 -9.57 1.84
CA ARG A 133 -29.46 -9.82 2.54
C ARG A 133 -29.72 -10.79 3.70
N ALA A 134 -28.86 -11.79 3.91
CA ALA A 134 -28.69 -12.50 5.17
C ALA A 134 -28.78 -11.48 6.34
N PRO A 135 -29.25 -11.89 7.54
CA PRO A 135 -29.85 -10.99 8.53
C PRO A 135 -28.89 -10.03 9.24
N ALA A 136 -27.97 -9.38 8.53
CA ALA A 136 -27.36 -8.15 8.98
C ALA A 136 -28.44 -7.08 9.18
N ARG A 137 -28.76 -6.88 10.46
CA ARG A 137 -29.54 -5.80 11.08
C ARG A 137 -31.05 -6.07 11.22
N VAL A 138 -31.39 -7.02 12.10
CA VAL A 138 -32.54 -6.79 13.00
C VAL A 138 -32.14 -5.66 13.95
N ARG A 139 -32.19 -4.42 13.45
CA ARG A 139 -32.60 -3.30 14.29
C ARG A 139 -33.94 -3.76 14.87
N ARG A 140 -34.01 -4.04 16.17
CA ARG A 140 -35.29 -3.92 16.86
C ARG A 140 -35.85 -2.57 16.43
N ASP A 141 -36.99 -2.61 15.76
CA ASP A 141 -37.85 -1.45 15.53
C ASP A 141 -38.25 -0.90 16.91
N VAL A 142 -37.34 -0.17 17.53
CA VAL A 142 -37.67 0.82 18.56
C VAL A 142 -37.90 2.10 17.77
N GLY A 143 -39.13 2.22 17.26
CA GLY A 143 -39.76 3.43 16.73
C GLY A 143 -38.82 4.49 16.17
N HIS A 144 -38.31 4.30 14.96
CA HIS A 144 -37.95 5.42 14.09
C HIS A 144 -38.91 5.40 12.91
N ALA A 145 -39.59 6.52 12.72
CA ALA A 145 -40.50 6.75 11.62
C ALA A 145 -39.83 6.32 10.29
N ARG A 146 -40.50 5.44 9.54
CA ARG A 146 -40.23 5.23 8.12
C ARG A 146 -40.26 6.59 7.43
N GLU A 147 -39.11 7.15 7.08
CA GLU A 147 -39.06 8.17 6.04
C GLU A 147 -39.31 7.46 4.69
N PRO A 148 -40.34 7.85 3.92
CA PRO A 148 -40.64 7.24 2.64
C PRO A 148 -39.52 7.55 1.62
N ALA A 149 -39.20 6.60 0.74
CA ALA A 149 -38.18 6.75 -0.32
C ALA A 149 -38.35 7.99 -1.23
N SER A 150 -39.55 8.59 -1.23
CA SER A 150 -39.85 9.87 -1.87
C SER A 150 -39.08 11.05 -1.25
N ASP A 151 -38.94 11.08 0.08
CA ASP A 151 -38.31 12.21 0.81
C ASP A 151 -36.79 12.22 0.60
N ASP A 152 -36.19 11.03 0.45
CA ASP A 152 -34.77 10.88 0.20
C ASP A 152 -34.37 11.31 -1.24
N ARG A 153 -35.21 11.03 -2.24
CA ARG A 153 -35.02 11.56 -3.60
C ARG A 153 -35.22 13.08 -3.66
N ALA A 154 -36.23 13.59 -2.96
CA ALA A 154 -36.49 15.04 -2.88
C ALA A 154 -35.32 15.79 -2.22
N ARG A 155 -34.77 15.25 -1.12
CA ARG A 155 -33.56 15.80 -0.47
C ARG A 155 -32.35 15.81 -1.40
N ARG A 156 -32.10 14.73 -2.15
CA ARG A 156 -31.00 14.70 -3.14
C ARG A 156 -31.18 15.71 -4.27
N GLN A 157 -32.38 15.82 -4.83
CA GLN A 157 -32.68 16.81 -5.86
C GLN A 157 -32.45 18.23 -5.33
N ARG A 158 -32.90 18.51 -4.10
CA ARG A 158 -32.71 19.81 -3.46
C ARG A 158 -31.25 20.11 -3.18
N ARG A 159 -30.48 19.13 -2.68
CA ARG A 159 -29.03 19.22 -2.52
C ARG A 159 -28.36 19.62 -3.83
N PHE A 160 -28.68 18.95 -4.93
CA PHE A 160 -28.16 19.28 -6.26
C PHE A 160 -28.53 20.72 -6.68
N SER A 161 -29.79 21.12 -6.52
CA SER A 161 -30.22 22.49 -6.83
C SER A 161 -29.45 23.54 -6.02
N LEU A 162 -29.21 23.30 -4.72
CA LEU A 162 -28.43 24.21 -3.88
C LEU A 162 -26.97 24.35 -4.35
N LEU A 163 -26.36 23.26 -4.83
CA LEU A 163 -25.01 23.30 -5.39
C LEU A 163 -24.94 24.13 -6.69
N VAL A 164 -25.95 24.00 -7.55
CA VAL A 164 -26.06 24.79 -8.79
C VAL A 164 -26.31 26.27 -8.47
N ASP A 165 -27.25 26.57 -7.56
CA ASP A 165 -27.56 27.94 -7.13
C ASP A 165 -26.32 28.62 -6.54
N ARG A 166 -25.54 27.91 -5.73
CA ARG A 166 -24.29 28.43 -5.16
C ARG A 166 -23.29 28.80 -6.24
N LEU A 167 -23.10 27.95 -7.25
CA LEU A 167 -22.19 28.27 -8.36
C LEU A 167 -22.62 29.55 -9.09
N GLN A 168 -23.92 29.76 -9.23
CA GLN A 168 -24.47 30.98 -9.84
C GLN A 168 -24.30 32.21 -8.95
N GLN A 169 -24.40 32.07 -7.62
CA GLN A 169 -24.27 33.17 -6.66
C GLN A 169 -22.81 33.60 -6.41
N ASP A 170 -21.86 32.65 -6.30
CA ASP A 170 -20.43 32.93 -6.07
C ASP A 170 -19.74 33.59 -7.29
N SER A 171 -20.42 33.61 -8.45
CA SER A 171 -20.01 34.38 -9.63
C SER A 171 -19.98 35.89 -9.38
N GLY A 172 -20.59 36.38 -8.29
CA GLY A 172 -20.78 37.80 -7.97
C GLY A 172 -19.99 38.35 -6.78
N ALA A 173 -19.18 37.55 -6.06
CA ALA A 173 -18.51 38.01 -4.84
C ALA A 173 -17.34 38.98 -5.11
N ALA A 174 -17.46 40.21 -4.62
CA ALA A 174 -16.43 41.23 -4.68
C ALA A 174 -15.28 40.91 -3.69
N ILE A 175 -14.06 41.33 -4.06
CA ILE A 175 -12.76 41.16 -3.34
C ILE A 175 -12.02 39.83 -3.56
N ARG A 176 -11.37 39.67 -4.73
CA ARG A 176 -10.22 38.79 -5.04
C ARG A 176 -9.58 39.28 -6.35
N THR A 177 -8.30 39.02 -6.60
CA THR A 177 -7.68 39.30 -7.91
C THR A 177 -8.32 38.41 -9.00
N GLN A 178 -8.22 38.81 -10.27
CA GLN A 178 -8.88 38.07 -11.37
C GLN A 178 -8.39 36.62 -11.50
N GLU A 179 -7.11 36.35 -11.17
CA GLU A 179 -6.52 35.00 -11.17
C GLU A 179 -6.97 34.15 -9.98
N GLU A 180 -7.08 34.73 -8.78
CA GLU A 180 -7.60 34.01 -7.61
C GLU A 180 -9.09 33.69 -7.76
N ARG A 181 -9.87 34.57 -8.42
CA ARG A 181 -11.27 34.30 -8.74
C ARG A 181 -11.41 33.16 -9.74
N SER A 182 -10.64 33.17 -10.81
CA SER A 182 -10.73 32.12 -11.83
C SER A 182 -10.31 30.75 -11.27
N SER A 183 -9.27 30.71 -10.44
CA SER A 183 -8.82 29.49 -9.74
C SER A 183 -9.87 28.98 -8.74
N ALA A 184 -10.40 29.86 -7.89
CA ALA A 184 -11.45 29.47 -6.92
C ALA A 184 -12.73 28.98 -7.61
N MET A 185 -13.14 29.65 -8.69
CA MET A 185 -14.30 29.22 -9.49
C MET A 185 -14.06 27.88 -10.18
N ALA A 186 -12.84 27.61 -10.67
CA ALA A 186 -12.50 26.31 -11.23
C ALA A 186 -12.59 25.19 -10.16
N SER A 187 -12.02 25.43 -8.98
CA SER A 187 -12.09 24.48 -7.86
C SER A 187 -13.53 24.23 -7.40
N LEU A 188 -14.37 25.27 -7.31
CA LEU A 188 -15.78 25.13 -6.95
C LEU A 188 -16.56 24.32 -7.99
N ARG A 189 -16.28 24.52 -9.29
CA ARG A 189 -16.89 23.71 -10.37
C ARG A 189 -16.54 22.23 -10.24
N ASP A 190 -15.27 21.91 -10.03
CA ASP A 190 -14.82 20.52 -9.87
C ASP A 190 -15.45 19.87 -8.63
N GLN A 191 -15.55 20.61 -7.51
CA GLN A 191 -16.24 20.14 -6.30
C GLN A 191 -17.73 19.87 -6.53
N VAL A 192 -18.45 20.76 -7.23
CA VAL A 192 -19.87 20.59 -7.55
C VAL A 192 -20.09 19.38 -8.47
N VAL A 193 -19.25 19.22 -9.48
CA VAL A 193 -19.29 18.06 -10.39
C VAL A 193 -19.06 16.75 -9.63
N ALA A 194 -18.02 16.69 -8.80
CA ALA A 194 -17.70 15.51 -8.00
C ALA A 194 -18.80 15.18 -6.98
N ALA A 195 -19.33 16.19 -6.27
CA ALA A 195 -20.41 16.02 -5.31
C ALA A 195 -21.70 15.51 -5.97
N SER A 196 -22.04 16.03 -7.15
CA SER A 196 -23.20 15.59 -7.93
C SER A 196 -23.05 14.14 -8.38
N ALA A 197 -21.87 13.76 -8.88
CA ALA A 197 -21.58 12.39 -9.30
C ALA A 197 -21.62 11.41 -8.11
N MET A 198 -21.05 11.77 -6.95
CA MET A 198 -21.09 10.94 -5.74
C MET A 198 -22.51 10.77 -5.19
N GLY A 199 -23.34 11.81 -5.27
CA GLY A 199 -24.71 11.82 -4.74
C GLY A 199 -25.73 11.01 -5.55
N ALA A 200 -25.49 10.80 -6.86
CA ALA A 200 -26.36 10.00 -7.71
C ALA A 200 -26.39 8.53 -7.27
N ARG A 201 -27.56 7.88 -7.30
CA ARG A 201 -27.71 6.45 -6.97
C ARG A 201 -27.87 5.54 -8.18
N SER A 202 -28.24 6.11 -9.33
CA SER A 202 -28.34 5.41 -10.60
C SER A 202 -27.70 6.21 -11.73
N GLU A 203 -27.46 5.54 -12.86
CA GLU A 203 -26.98 6.18 -14.08
C GLU A 203 -27.98 7.23 -14.60
N GLU A 204 -29.28 6.97 -14.48
CA GLU A 204 -30.34 7.89 -14.92
C GLU A 204 -30.35 9.20 -14.10
N GLU A 205 -30.16 9.08 -12.78
CA GLU A 205 -30.05 10.24 -11.88
C GLU A 205 -28.78 11.04 -12.18
N PHE A 206 -27.66 10.35 -12.44
CA PHE A 206 -26.41 10.98 -12.85
C PHE A 206 -26.54 11.72 -14.19
N GLN A 207 -27.16 11.14 -15.22
CA GLN A 207 -27.40 11.82 -16.49
C GLN A 207 -28.28 13.05 -16.35
N SER A 208 -29.30 12.99 -15.48
CA SER A 208 -30.16 14.14 -15.18
C SER A 208 -29.37 15.29 -14.55
N TYR A 209 -28.52 15.00 -13.56
CA TYR A 209 -27.63 15.99 -12.94
C TYR A 209 -26.63 16.55 -13.96
N ARG A 210 -26.03 15.69 -14.79
CA ARG A 210 -25.08 16.10 -15.82
C ARG A 210 -25.71 17.05 -16.84
N HIS A 211 -26.94 16.79 -17.28
CA HIS A 211 -27.67 17.68 -18.18
C HIS A 211 -27.88 19.07 -17.56
N GLN A 212 -28.31 19.12 -16.29
CA GLN A 212 -28.55 20.38 -15.57
C GLN A 212 -27.26 21.18 -15.33
N LEU A 213 -26.12 20.49 -15.09
CA LEU A 213 -24.81 21.13 -14.99
C LEU A 213 -24.38 21.76 -16.33
N VAL A 214 -24.62 21.05 -17.45
CA VAL A 214 -24.31 21.56 -18.80
C VAL A 214 -25.21 22.75 -19.16
N GLU A 215 -26.50 22.71 -18.84
CA GLU A 215 -27.41 23.86 -19.00
C GLU A 215 -26.95 25.08 -18.19
N SER A 216 -26.28 24.85 -17.06
CA SER A 216 -25.68 25.89 -16.22
C SER A 216 -24.29 26.35 -16.68
N GLY A 217 -23.82 25.89 -17.85
CA GLY A 217 -22.54 26.29 -18.45
C GLY A 217 -21.30 25.59 -17.89
N ILE A 218 -21.47 24.48 -17.17
CA ILE A 218 -20.38 23.69 -16.59
C ILE A 218 -20.00 22.56 -17.55
N ASP A 219 -18.70 22.39 -17.82
CA ASP A 219 -18.22 21.23 -18.58
C ASP A 219 -18.34 19.96 -17.72
N ALA A 220 -19.36 19.15 -18.00
CA ALA A 220 -19.60 17.88 -17.35
C ALA A 220 -19.41 16.70 -18.33
N ARG A 221 -18.43 16.79 -19.22
CA ARG A 221 -17.95 15.62 -19.98
C ARG A 221 -17.41 14.56 -19.02
N THR A 222 -17.59 13.29 -19.34
CA THR A 222 -17.23 12.17 -18.44
C THR A 222 -15.75 12.20 -18.03
N GLU A 223 -14.84 12.57 -18.94
CA GLU A 223 -13.42 12.79 -18.61
C GLU A 223 -13.23 13.83 -17.49
N GLN A 224 -13.93 14.98 -17.57
CA GLN A 224 -13.88 16.02 -16.54
C GLN A 224 -14.51 15.54 -15.23
N VAL A 225 -15.56 14.72 -15.29
CA VAL A 225 -16.17 14.10 -14.11
C VAL A 225 -15.18 13.16 -13.42
N PHE A 226 -14.48 12.30 -14.16
CA PHE A 226 -13.47 11.42 -13.58
C PHE A 226 -12.29 12.21 -12.99
N ARG A 227 -11.84 13.27 -13.67
CA ARG A 227 -10.81 14.18 -13.14
C ARG A 227 -11.24 14.82 -11.82
N SER A 228 -12.46 15.34 -11.75
CA SER A 228 -13.02 15.97 -10.55
C SER A 228 -13.16 14.95 -9.40
N LEU A 229 -13.65 13.74 -9.70
CA LEU A 229 -13.73 12.65 -8.73
C LEU A 229 -12.34 12.20 -8.24
N ALA A 230 -11.33 12.17 -9.12
CA ALA A 230 -9.97 11.80 -8.77
C ALA A 230 -9.35 12.79 -7.76
N GLN A 231 -9.60 14.08 -7.93
CA GLN A 231 -9.13 15.12 -7.00
C GLN A 231 -9.74 15.00 -5.59
N THR A 232 -10.93 14.40 -5.47
CA THR A 232 -11.54 14.13 -4.15
C THR A 232 -10.95 12.91 -3.45
N LEU A 233 -10.16 12.09 -4.13
CA LEU A 233 -9.52 10.93 -3.51
C LEU A 233 -8.40 11.40 -2.58
N PRO A 234 -8.26 10.81 -1.37
CA PRO A 234 -7.18 11.20 -0.47
C PRO A 234 -5.81 10.86 -1.07
N GLY A 235 -4.83 11.74 -0.82
CA GLY A 235 -3.44 11.63 -1.28
C GLY A 235 -2.58 10.60 -0.53
N TRP A 236 -3.16 9.78 0.33
CA TRP A 236 -2.49 8.70 1.07
C TRP A 236 -3.17 7.35 0.78
N THR A 237 -2.47 6.22 0.97
CA THR A 237 -2.95 4.85 0.69
C THR A 237 -3.04 4.00 1.95
N LEU A 238 -3.71 2.84 1.86
CA LEU A 238 -3.67 1.82 2.92
C LEU A 238 -2.50 0.84 2.63
N PRO A 239 -1.97 0.12 3.64
CA PRO A 239 -0.96 -0.90 3.42
C PRO A 239 -1.47 -2.03 2.54
N GLU A 240 -0.54 -2.68 1.82
CA GLU A 240 -0.82 -3.75 0.85
C GLU A 240 -1.71 -4.87 1.43
N GLU A 241 -1.51 -5.22 2.71
CA GLU A 241 -2.27 -6.25 3.43
C GLU A 241 -3.76 -5.90 3.60
N ALA A 242 -4.09 -4.63 3.84
CA ALA A 242 -5.46 -4.15 3.96
C ALA A 242 -6.12 -3.93 2.57
N GLU A 243 -5.31 -3.73 1.52
CA GLU A 243 -5.79 -3.62 0.13
C GLU A 243 -6.03 -4.97 -0.55
N GLN A 244 -5.44 -6.06 -0.01
CA GLN A 244 -5.54 -7.43 -0.52
C GLN A 244 -6.69 -8.25 0.07
N ASP A 245 -7.44 -7.74 1.07
CA ASP A 245 -8.60 -8.46 1.63
C ASP A 245 -9.70 -8.65 0.55
N PRO A 246 -10.00 -9.88 0.11
CA PRO A 246 -11.01 -10.16 -0.92
C PRO A 246 -12.45 -9.85 -0.46
N ARG A 247 -12.68 -9.69 0.85
CA ARG A 247 -14.02 -9.56 1.43
C ARG A 247 -14.61 -8.17 1.26
N GLU A 248 -13.79 -7.11 1.18
CA GLU A 248 -14.22 -5.75 0.87
C GLU A 248 -13.19 -5.02 -0.01
N PRO A 249 -13.42 -4.93 -1.33
CA PRO A 249 -12.51 -4.22 -2.23
C PRO A 249 -12.35 -2.75 -1.82
N VAL A 250 -11.13 -2.21 -1.90
CA VAL A 250 -10.75 -0.82 -1.53
C VAL A 250 -11.71 0.24 -2.11
N TRP A 251 -12.25 0.01 -3.30
CA TRP A 251 -13.20 0.93 -3.95
C TRP A 251 -14.60 0.95 -3.30
N ALA A 252 -15.01 -0.08 -2.57
CA ALA A 252 -16.34 -0.17 -1.97
C ALA A 252 -16.56 0.85 -0.84
N ARG A 253 -15.48 1.34 -0.22
CA ARG A 253 -15.53 2.29 0.89
C ARG A 253 -15.41 3.75 0.45
N SER A 254 -14.76 4.03 -0.68
CA SER A 254 -14.69 5.38 -1.25
C SER A 254 -15.93 5.70 -2.07
N ARG A 255 -16.61 6.81 -1.74
CA ARG A 255 -17.78 7.26 -2.51
C ARG A 255 -17.41 7.68 -3.94
N ALA A 256 -16.24 8.27 -4.12
CA ALA A 256 -15.75 8.70 -5.43
C ALA A 256 -15.45 7.50 -6.35
N LEU A 257 -14.71 6.49 -5.87
CA LEU A 257 -14.44 5.28 -6.67
C LEU A 257 -15.72 4.51 -7.00
N ASN A 258 -16.66 4.42 -6.05
CA ASN A 258 -17.99 3.85 -6.31
C ASN A 258 -18.75 4.63 -7.38
N ALA A 259 -18.68 5.97 -7.36
CA ALA A 259 -19.30 6.79 -8.40
C ALA A 259 -18.68 6.51 -9.78
N MET A 260 -17.35 6.45 -9.88
CA MET A 260 -16.64 6.09 -11.10
C MET A 260 -17.09 4.70 -11.63
N ARG A 261 -17.17 3.71 -10.73
CA ARG A 261 -17.62 2.35 -11.06
C ARG A 261 -19.04 2.35 -11.61
N ARG A 262 -19.98 3.03 -10.94
CA ARG A 262 -21.38 3.11 -11.37
C ARG A 262 -21.51 3.76 -12.74
N ILE A 263 -20.77 4.85 -12.99
CA ILE A 263 -20.76 5.55 -14.28
C ILE A 263 -20.33 4.58 -15.40
N ILE A 264 -19.40 3.65 -15.15
CA ILE A 264 -18.97 2.69 -16.18
C ILE A 264 -19.93 1.49 -16.27
N ALA A 265 -20.27 0.90 -15.13
CA ALA A 265 -21.04 -0.34 -15.05
C ALA A 265 -22.54 -0.17 -15.35
N GLY A 266 -23.07 1.05 -15.20
CA GLY A 266 -24.45 1.42 -15.51
C GLY A 266 -24.70 1.72 -16.98
N SER A 267 -23.67 1.72 -17.83
CA SER A 267 -23.77 2.00 -19.26
C SER A 267 -23.80 0.73 -20.11
N ASP A 268 -24.26 0.88 -21.36
CA ASP A 268 -24.16 -0.18 -22.37
C ASP A 268 -22.69 -0.52 -22.67
N VAL A 269 -22.41 -1.76 -23.08
CA VAL A 269 -21.04 -2.29 -23.27
C VAL A 269 -20.14 -1.39 -24.12
N ARG A 270 -20.69 -0.75 -25.16
CA ARG A 270 -19.93 0.16 -26.04
C ARG A 270 -19.57 1.47 -25.32
N GLU A 271 -20.53 2.06 -24.63
CA GLU A 271 -20.34 3.30 -23.89
C GLU A 271 -19.49 3.06 -22.64
N GLY A 272 -19.71 1.96 -21.91
CA GLY A 272 -18.87 1.54 -20.80
C GLY A 272 -17.41 1.34 -21.20
N SER A 273 -17.15 0.81 -22.41
CA SER A 273 -15.78 0.71 -22.94
C SER A 273 -15.16 2.09 -23.21
N GLN A 274 -15.92 3.06 -23.70
CA GLN A 274 -15.44 4.44 -23.91
C GLN A 274 -15.17 5.14 -22.58
N ARG A 275 -16.10 5.05 -21.62
CA ARG A 275 -15.95 5.61 -20.26
C ARG A 275 -14.77 4.96 -19.52
N PHE A 276 -14.50 3.69 -19.77
CA PHE A 276 -13.32 3.01 -19.25
C PHE A 276 -12.01 3.61 -19.79
N VAL A 277 -11.95 3.94 -21.08
CA VAL A 277 -10.79 4.64 -21.68
C VAL A 277 -10.58 5.99 -20.99
N GLU A 278 -11.66 6.75 -20.79
CA GLU A 278 -11.63 8.05 -20.11
C GLU A 278 -11.20 7.95 -18.63
N LEU A 279 -11.57 6.87 -17.93
CA LEU A 279 -11.09 6.59 -16.57
C LEU A 279 -9.57 6.36 -16.55
N VAL A 280 -9.05 5.55 -17.47
CA VAL A 280 -7.60 5.27 -17.56
C VAL A 280 -6.82 6.54 -17.92
N GLU A 281 -7.34 7.36 -18.83
CA GLU A 281 -6.73 8.64 -19.19
C GLU A 281 -6.72 9.62 -17.98
N ALA A 282 -7.80 9.68 -17.19
CA ALA A 282 -7.83 10.46 -15.96
C ALA A 282 -6.87 9.91 -14.87
N ALA A 283 -6.67 8.60 -14.80
CA ALA A 283 -5.69 7.97 -13.90
C ALA A 283 -4.25 8.36 -14.29
N ILE A 284 -3.94 8.35 -15.58
CA ILE A 284 -2.64 8.80 -16.12
C ILE A 284 -2.43 10.28 -15.85
N GLN A 285 -3.45 11.13 -16.03
CA GLN A 285 -3.36 12.55 -15.69
C GLN A 285 -3.07 12.76 -14.20
N SER A 286 -3.70 11.98 -13.32
CA SER A 286 -3.46 12.03 -11.87
C SER A 286 -2.04 11.62 -11.51
N PHE A 287 -1.52 10.57 -12.17
CA PHE A 287 -0.12 10.15 -12.02
C PHE A 287 0.84 11.24 -12.50
N ASN A 288 0.61 11.76 -13.70
CA ASN A 288 1.45 12.80 -14.31
C ASN A 288 1.40 14.12 -13.52
N GLY A 289 0.30 14.38 -12.81
CA GLY A 289 0.14 15.49 -11.87
C GLY A 289 0.88 15.31 -10.53
N GLY A 290 1.60 14.20 -10.32
CA GLY A 290 2.40 13.92 -9.13
C GLY A 290 1.66 13.16 -8.02
N SER A 291 0.44 12.68 -8.27
CA SER A 291 -0.38 12.01 -7.27
C SER A 291 -0.40 10.49 -7.46
N LEU A 292 0.70 9.84 -7.08
CA LEU A 292 0.85 8.37 -7.15
C LEU A 292 -0.28 7.62 -6.40
N PRO A 293 -0.64 7.98 -5.15
CA PRO A 293 -1.73 7.34 -4.40
C PRO A 293 -3.10 7.39 -5.09
N GLN A 294 -3.46 8.52 -5.70
CA GLN A 294 -4.75 8.65 -6.39
C GLN A 294 -4.76 7.82 -7.68
N ALA A 295 -3.68 7.89 -8.47
CA ALA A 295 -3.54 7.12 -9.68
C ALA A 295 -3.62 5.61 -9.39
N HIS A 296 -2.91 5.12 -8.37
CA HIS A 296 -2.95 3.72 -7.94
C HIS A 296 -4.38 3.23 -7.70
N LYS A 297 -5.18 3.98 -6.94
CA LYS A 297 -6.59 3.64 -6.64
C LYS A 297 -7.44 3.56 -7.91
N MET A 298 -7.23 4.46 -8.87
CA MET A 298 -7.96 4.45 -10.13
C MET A 298 -7.54 3.27 -11.02
N PHE A 299 -6.25 2.93 -11.08
CA PHE A 299 -5.77 1.73 -11.78
C PHE A 299 -6.27 0.43 -11.14
N ARG A 300 -6.38 0.37 -9.80
CA ARG A 300 -7.03 -0.75 -9.09
C ARG A 300 -8.49 -0.91 -9.53
N LEU A 301 -9.24 0.18 -9.58
CA LEU A 301 -10.62 0.16 -10.07
C LEU A 301 -10.69 -0.29 -11.53
N ALA A 302 -9.81 0.23 -12.39
CA ALA A 302 -9.77 -0.14 -13.80
C ALA A 302 -9.44 -1.63 -13.99
N GLN A 303 -8.50 -2.17 -13.22
CA GLN A 303 -8.18 -3.59 -13.26
C GLN A 303 -9.38 -4.44 -12.81
N GLY A 304 -10.05 -4.08 -11.71
CA GLY A 304 -11.27 -4.76 -11.27
C GLY A 304 -12.41 -4.72 -12.30
N LEU A 305 -12.60 -3.62 -13.02
CA LEU A 305 -13.60 -3.52 -14.09
C LEU A 305 -13.24 -4.35 -15.32
N ALA A 306 -11.95 -4.50 -15.62
CA ALA A 306 -11.47 -5.38 -16.67
C ALA A 306 -11.70 -6.86 -16.29
N ASP A 307 -11.41 -7.24 -15.04
CA ASP A 307 -11.57 -8.59 -14.53
C ASP A 307 -13.07 -9.00 -14.42
N ASP A 308 -13.95 -8.04 -14.07
CA ASP A 308 -15.42 -8.20 -14.05
C ASP A 308 -16.03 -8.36 -15.47
N GLY A 309 -15.22 -8.33 -16.54
CA GLY A 309 -15.67 -8.50 -17.93
C GLY A 309 -16.54 -7.35 -18.47
N LYS A 310 -16.47 -6.16 -17.84
CA LYS A 310 -17.28 -4.99 -18.22
C LYS A 310 -16.76 -4.24 -19.45
N VAL A 311 -15.58 -4.60 -19.93
CA VAL A 311 -14.89 -3.98 -21.07
C VAL A 311 -14.58 -5.04 -22.12
N ARG A 312 -14.71 -4.68 -23.40
CA ARG A 312 -14.35 -5.59 -24.49
C ARG A 312 -12.83 -5.87 -24.48
N PRO A 313 -12.40 -7.13 -24.61
CA PRO A 313 -10.98 -7.48 -24.52
C PRO A 313 -10.12 -6.84 -25.62
N GLU A 314 -10.68 -6.60 -26.81
CA GLU A 314 -9.96 -5.95 -27.91
C GLU A 314 -9.66 -4.47 -27.60
N VAL A 315 -10.62 -3.79 -26.98
CA VAL A 315 -10.45 -2.38 -26.54
C VAL A 315 -9.43 -2.32 -25.41
N LEU A 316 -9.52 -3.23 -24.44
CA LEU A 316 -8.59 -3.31 -23.31
C LEU A 316 -7.15 -3.53 -23.78
N LYS A 317 -6.91 -4.48 -24.69
CA LYS A 317 -5.58 -4.77 -25.25
C LYS A 317 -5.01 -3.56 -25.99
N SER A 318 -5.81 -2.93 -26.84
CA SER A 318 -5.40 -1.76 -27.63
C SER A 318 -5.12 -0.54 -26.74
N LEU A 319 -5.94 -0.33 -25.71
CA LEU A 319 -5.75 0.74 -24.74
C LEU A 319 -4.47 0.56 -23.94
N LYS A 320 -4.25 -0.64 -23.37
CA LYS A 320 -3.06 -0.93 -22.56
C LYS A 320 -1.76 -0.74 -23.35
N ALA A 321 -1.72 -1.14 -24.63
CA ALA A 321 -0.56 -0.90 -25.50
C ALA A 321 -0.33 0.61 -25.77
N ARG A 322 -1.38 1.35 -26.14
CA ARG A 322 -1.26 2.79 -26.47
C ARG A 322 -0.93 3.66 -25.25
N ALA A 323 -1.56 3.37 -24.12
CA ALA A 323 -1.59 4.26 -22.97
C ALA A 323 -0.30 4.20 -22.12
N ALA A 324 0.49 3.12 -22.21
CA ALA A 324 1.76 2.99 -21.48
C ALA A 324 2.71 4.17 -21.76
N GLY A 325 2.82 4.58 -23.04
CA GLY A 325 3.65 5.72 -23.44
C GLY A 325 3.16 7.10 -23.02
N SER A 326 1.98 7.21 -22.39
CA SER A 326 1.43 8.48 -21.90
C SER A 326 1.83 8.81 -20.46
N LEU A 327 2.49 7.88 -19.76
CA LEU A 327 3.05 8.12 -18.43
C LEU A 327 4.30 9.01 -18.55
N ALA A 328 4.35 10.07 -17.75
CA ALA A 328 5.45 11.03 -17.78
C ALA A 328 6.75 10.41 -17.25
N HIS A 329 7.83 10.54 -18.03
CA HIS A 329 9.15 10.00 -17.70
C HIS A 329 9.67 10.46 -16.34
N ASP A 330 9.61 11.76 -16.06
CA ASP A 330 10.13 12.34 -14.81
C ASP A 330 9.32 11.87 -13.60
N GLN A 331 8.01 11.66 -13.77
CA GLN A 331 7.13 11.18 -12.71
C GLN A 331 7.37 9.69 -12.41
N LEU A 332 7.66 8.87 -13.44
CA LEU A 332 8.08 7.48 -13.24
C LEU A 332 9.39 7.39 -12.45
N LEU A 333 10.37 8.23 -12.78
CA LEU A 333 11.63 8.28 -12.04
C LEU A 333 11.42 8.74 -10.59
N GLY A 334 10.70 9.85 -10.38
CA GLY A 334 10.42 10.36 -9.04
C GLY A 334 9.65 9.37 -8.17
N ALA A 335 8.67 8.67 -8.74
CA ALA A 335 7.92 7.63 -8.03
C ALA A 335 8.79 6.40 -7.69
N ALA A 336 9.78 6.06 -8.52
CA ALA A 336 10.67 4.93 -8.27
C ALA A 336 11.75 5.20 -7.22
N GLU A 337 12.12 6.48 -7.01
CA GLU A 337 13.07 6.89 -5.97
C GLU A 337 12.52 6.64 -4.56
N ASP A 338 11.21 6.78 -4.36
CA ASP A 338 10.56 6.48 -3.07
C ASP A 338 10.40 4.97 -2.86
N THR A 339 11.43 4.36 -2.27
CA THR A 339 11.47 2.92 -1.93
C THR A 339 10.24 2.44 -1.17
N ARG A 340 9.59 3.30 -0.35
CA ARG A 340 8.43 2.91 0.46
C ARG A 340 7.16 2.79 -0.36
N ARG A 341 7.02 3.60 -1.41
CA ARG A 341 5.84 3.65 -2.29
C ARG A 341 6.02 2.88 -3.60
N ARG A 342 7.16 2.19 -3.80
CA ARG A 342 7.41 1.34 -4.98
C ARG A 342 6.34 0.28 -5.23
N HIS A 343 5.72 -0.25 -4.19
CA HIS A 343 4.63 -1.23 -4.34
C HIS A 343 3.40 -0.64 -5.06
N LEU A 344 3.07 0.64 -4.82
CA LEU A 344 2.01 1.36 -5.54
C LEU A 344 2.38 1.56 -7.00
N LEU A 345 3.62 1.99 -7.26
CA LEU A 345 4.12 2.15 -8.62
C LEU A 345 4.11 0.81 -9.37
N ARG A 346 4.57 -0.27 -8.75
CA ARG A 346 4.57 -1.63 -9.31
C ARG A 346 3.17 -2.05 -9.77
N HIS A 347 2.12 -1.78 -8.98
CA HIS A 347 0.75 -2.07 -9.38
C HIS A 347 0.31 -1.27 -10.62
N ILE A 348 0.71 -0.01 -10.74
CA ILE A 348 0.47 0.78 -11.96
C ILE A 348 1.22 0.17 -13.16
N LEU A 349 2.48 -0.24 -12.99
CA LEU A 349 3.26 -0.88 -14.04
C LEU A 349 2.63 -2.21 -14.49
N ASP A 350 2.15 -3.03 -13.55
CA ASP A 350 1.50 -4.32 -13.81
C ASP A 350 0.23 -4.18 -14.67
N PHE A 351 -0.41 -3.00 -14.67
CA PHE A 351 -1.55 -2.73 -15.55
C PHE A 351 -1.16 -2.74 -17.03
N PHE A 352 0.06 -2.35 -17.38
CA PHE A 352 0.56 -2.19 -18.74
C PHE A 352 1.52 -3.33 -19.13
N PRO A 353 1.17 -4.21 -20.10
CA PRO A 353 2.03 -5.33 -20.49
C PRO A 353 3.45 -4.93 -20.94
N GLU A 354 3.60 -3.75 -21.55
CA GLU A 354 4.91 -3.23 -21.98
C GLU A 354 5.81 -2.81 -20.79
N LEU A 355 5.21 -2.49 -19.64
CA LEU A 355 5.90 -2.10 -18.41
C LEU A 355 5.99 -3.24 -17.39
N GLN A 356 5.52 -4.43 -17.74
CA GLN A 356 5.80 -5.67 -17.02
C GLN A 356 7.23 -6.13 -17.30
N VAL A 357 7.73 -7.05 -16.50
CA VAL A 357 9.13 -7.51 -16.53
C VAL A 357 9.56 -7.93 -17.95
N GLU A 358 8.77 -8.76 -18.63
CA GLU A 358 9.08 -9.28 -19.96
C GLU A 358 9.08 -8.17 -21.03
N GLY A 359 8.11 -7.24 -20.93
CA GLY A 359 8.03 -6.07 -21.80
C GLY A 359 9.25 -5.17 -21.65
N LEU A 360 9.63 -4.86 -20.40
CA LEU A 360 10.78 -4.02 -20.08
C LEU A 360 12.10 -4.66 -20.54
N LEU A 361 12.27 -5.98 -20.38
CA LEU A 361 13.47 -6.70 -20.85
C LEU A 361 13.56 -6.73 -22.38
N THR A 362 12.44 -6.91 -23.07
CA THR A 362 12.38 -6.87 -24.54
C THR A 362 12.74 -5.47 -25.06
N GLU A 363 12.22 -4.43 -24.41
CA GLU A 363 12.55 -3.05 -24.78
C GLU A 363 14.02 -2.72 -24.46
N LEU A 364 14.53 -3.17 -23.30
CA LEU A 364 15.91 -2.95 -22.87
C LEU A 364 16.93 -3.51 -23.88
N ALA A 365 16.60 -4.62 -24.53
CA ALA A 365 17.44 -5.25 -25.56
C ALA A 365 17.60 -4.40 -26.83
N THR A 366 16.66 -3.50 -27.12
CA THR A 366 16.65 -2.65 -28.32
C THR A 366 16.86 -1.16 -28.03
N ALA A 367 16.94 -0.78 -26.74
CA ALA A 367 17.09 0.61 -26.30
C ALA A 367 18.49 1.18 -26.59
N ASP A 368 18.55 2.13 -27.53
CA ASP A 368 19.74 2.87 -27.93
C ASP A 368 19.92 4.20 -27.18
N VAL A 369 18.83 4.84 -26.74
CA VAL A 369 18.84 6.09 -25.97
C VAL A 369 19.21 5.84 -24.50
N LYS A 370 20.24 6.53 -24.01
CA LYS A 370 20.79 6.39 -22.64
C LYS A 370 19.75 6.67 -21.56
N GLU A 371 18.99 7.76 -21.71
CA GLU A 371 17.94 8.19 -20.78
C GLU A 371 16.81 7.14 -20.70
N ARG A 372 16.42 6.57 -21.86
CA ARG A 372 15.41 5.50 -21.92
C ARG A 372 15.92 4.24 -21.23
N ARG A 373 17.16 3.82 -21.49
CA ARG A 373 17.79 2.67 -20.82
C ARG A 373 17.82 2.85 -19.30
N LYS A 374 18.18 4.04 -18.82
CA LYS A 374 18.17 4.34 -17.38
C LYS A 374 16.78 4.16 -16.77
N LEU A 375 15.72 4.64 -17.44
CA LEU A 375 14.35 4.44 -16.99
C LEU A 375 14.01 2.95 -16.90
N LEU A 376 14.27 2.17 -17.96
CA LEU A 376 13.95 0.74 -17.98
C LEU A 376 14.62 -0.03 -16.84
N LEU A 377 15.89 0.26 -16.55
CA LEU A 377 16.62 -0.34 -15.42
C LEU A 377 15.95 0.00 -14.09
N VAL A 378 15.56 1.26 -13.89
CA VAL A 378 14.86 1.72 -12.67
C VAL A 378 13.49 1.04 -12.53
N LEU A 379 12.73 0.90 -13.61
CA LEU A 379 11.43 0.21 -13.58
C LEU A 379 11.58 -1.30 -13.29
N LEU A 380 12.62 -1.95 -13.82
CA LEU A 380 12.95 -3.34 -13.46
C LEU A 380 13.35 -3.47 -11.98
N GLU A 381 14.07 -2.49 -11.41
CA GLU A 381 14.35 -2.44 -9.97
C GLU A 381 13.09 -2.27 -9.11
N VAL A 382 12.06 -1.56 -9.60
CA VAL A 382 10.77 -1.40 -8.90
C VAL A 382 10.02 -2.72 -8.80
N HIS A 383 10.09 -3.57 -9.82
CA HIS A 383 9.50 -4.92 -9.80
C HIS A 383 10.14 -5.83 -8.75
N GLY A 384 11.41 -5.59 -8.40
CA GLY A 384 12.10 -6.25 -7.31
C GLY A 384 12.37 -7.73 -7.59
N ASP A 385 12.16 -8.57 -6.56
CA ASP A 385 12.33 -10.02 -6.59
C ASP A 385 11.62 -10.69 -7.78
N ARG A 386 10.39 -10.25 -8.12
CA ARG A 386 9.62 -10.76 -9.26
C ARG A 386 10.34 -10.66 -10.60
N ALA A 387 11.23 -9.68 -10.78
CA ALA A 387 11.98 -9.53 -12.02
C ALA A 387 13.16 -10.48 -12.13
N ARG A 388 13.67 -10.99 -11.00
CA ARG A 388 14.93 -11.75 -10.94
C ARG A 388 14.90 -13.04 -11.77
N PRO A 389 13.85 -13.90 -11.73
CA PRO A 389 13.81 -15.11 -12.53
C PRO A 389 13.88 -14.83 -14.03
N ALA A 390 13.14 -13.83 -14.51
CA ALA A 390 13.16 -13.43 -15.92
C ALA A 390 14.54 -12.89 -16.34
N ILE A 391 15.20 -12.09 -15.49
CA ILE A 391 16.55 -11.59 -15.74
C ILE A 391 17.56 -12.74 -15.86
N LEU A 392 17.49 -13.73 -14.97
CA LEU A 392 18.36 -14.91 -15.02
C LEU A 392 18.14 -15.73 -16.30
N GLU A 393 16.88 -15.87 -16.72
CA GLU A 393 16.52 -16.61 -17.92
C GLU A 393 16.99 -15.89 -19.19
N THR A 394 16.78 -14.57 -19.27
CA THR A 394 17.32 -13.76 -20.37
C THR A 394 18.85 -13.82 -20.39
N LEU A 395 19.52 -13.77 -19.23
CA LEU A 395 20.98 -13.90 -19.18
C LEU A 395 21.44 -15.27 -19.70
N ARG A 396 20.74 -16.35 -19.35
CA ARG A 396 21.00 -17.70 -19.86
C ARG A 396 20.88 -17.74 -21.38
N GLU A 397 19.80 -17.22 -21.94
CA GLU A 397 19.54 -17.20 -23.38
C GLU A 397 20.63 -16.44 -24.16
N TYR A 398 21.04 -15.27 -23.66
CA TYR A 398 22.14 -14.49 -24.25
C TYR A 398 23.48 -15.22 -24.19
N LEU A 399 23.72 -15.99 -23.11
CA LEU A 399 24.95 -16.78 -22.98
C LEU A 399 24.95 -18.05 -23.85
N GLU A 400 23.79 -18.63 -24.15
CA GLU A 400 23.65 -19.77 -25.04
C GLU A 400 23.74 -19.39 -26.52
N ASN A 401 23.15 -18.26 -26.89
CA ASN A 401 23.14 -17.74 -28.26
C ASN A 401 24.34 -16.83 -28.58
N ARG A 402 25.45 -17.01 -27.85
CA ARG A 402 26.61 -16.11 -27.91
C ARG A 402 27.23 -16.08 -29.31
N SER A 403 26.98 -15.02 -30.07
CA SER A 403 27.62 -14.72 -31.37
C SER A 403 28.81 -13.75 -31.18
N ALA A 404 29.60 -13.54 -32.23
CA ALA A 404 30.66 -12.52 -32.23
C ALA A 404 30.14 -11.08 -32.01
N GLU A 405 28.83 -10.86 -32.19
CA GLU A 405 28.12 -9.59 -32.01
C GLU A 405 27.24 -9.57 -30.74
N THR A 406 27.49 -10.45 -29.77
CA THR A 406 26.74 -10.43 -28.49
C THR A 406 26.88 -9.05 -27.84
N ASP A 407 25.76 -8.34 -27.66
CA ASP A 407 25.76 -6.99 -27.07
C ASP A 407 26.25 -7.03 -25.61
N GLY A 408 27.51 -6.62 -25.42
CA GLY A 408 28.13 -6.54 -24.10
C GLY A 408 27.40 -5.59 -23.15
N PHE A 409 26.71 -4.57 -23.65
CA PHE A 409 25.91 -3.68 -22.80
C PHE A 409 24.68 -4.38 -22.24
N MET A 410 24.02 -5.24 -23.02
CA MET A 410 22.90 -6.04 -22.53
C MET A 410 23.34 -6.99 -21.42
N LEU A 411 24.45 -7.73 -21.62
CA LEU A 411 25.02 -8.57 -20.56
C LEU A 411 25.36 -7.77 -19.30
N TRP A 412 25.95 -6.58 -19.45
CA TRP A 412 26.24 -5.70 -18.32
C TRP A 412 24.97 -5.25 -17.60
N ASN A 413 23.93 -4.84 -18.32
CA ASN A 413 22.65 -4.42 -17.74
C ASN A 413 21.99 -5.53 -16.92
N LEU A 414 21.98 -6.77 -17.44
CA LEU A 414 21.39 -7.92 -16.74
C LEU A 414 22.14 -8.21 -15.43
N VAL A 415 23.48 -8.22 -15.47
CA VAL A 415 24.29 -8.43 -14.26
C VAL A 415 24.15 -7.27 -13.28
N PHE A 416 24.08 -6.03 -13.79
CA PHE A 416 23.84 -4.84 -12.98
C PHE A 416 22.51 -4.96 -12.21
N LEU A 417 21.44 -5.42 -12.86
CA LEU A 417 20.14 -5.66 -12.22
C LEU A 417 20.22 -6.77 -11.16
N LEU A 418 20.83 -7.92 -11.47
CA LEU A 418 21.01 -9.02 -10.51
C LEU A 418 21.76 -8.59 -9.24
N ARG A 419 22.65 -7.61 -9.37
CA ARG A 419 23.41 -7.05 -8.25
C ARG A 419 22.62 -6.06 -7.39
N ARG A 420 21.62 -5.39 -7.96
CA ARG A 420 20.83 -4.35 -7.26
C ARG A 420 19.52 -4.88 -6.69
N ILE A 421 18.90 -5.80 -7.40
CA ILE A 421 17.72 -6.50 -6.94
C ILE A 421 18.19 -7.57 -5.94
N PRO A 422 17.67 -7.64 -4.71
CA PRO A 422 17.98 -8.72 -3.78
C PRO A 422 17.33 -10.04 -4.24
N ARG A 423 17.88 -11.17 -3.79
CA ARG A 423 17.22 -12.48 -3.90
C ARG A 423 16.11 -12.59 -2.86
N ASP A 424 15.08 -13.37 -3.18
CA ASP A 424 14.16 -13.90 -2.17
C ASP A 424 14.94 -14.84 -1.22
N GLU A 425 14.55 -14.89 0.06
CA GLU A 425 15.24 -15.71 1.08
C GLU A 425 15.14 -17.21 0.80
N SER A 426 14.13 -17.64 0.04
CA SER A 426 13.89 -19.04 -0.34
C SER A 426 14.69 -19.50 -1.57
N GLU A 427 15.22 -18.57 -2.37
CA GLU A 427 15.92 -18.88 -3.61
C GLU A 427 17.39 -19.27 -3.39
N THR A 428 17.86 -20.26 -4.14
CA THR A 428 19.23 -20.75 -4.02
C THR A 428 20.18 -20.07 -5.03
N PRO A 429 21.45 -19.75 -4.67
CA PRO A 429 22.33 -18.96 -5.54
C PRO A 429 22.95 -19.73 -6.71
N GLU A 430 22.82 -21.06 -6.77
CA GLU A 430 23.67 -21.92 -7.60
C GLU A 430 23.54 -21.60 -9.08
N ARG A 431 22.32 -21.35 -9.55
CA ARG A 431 22.05 -21.02 -10.95
C ARG A 431 22.66 -19.68 -11.33
N GLU A 432 22.52 -18.68 -10.46
CA GLU A 432 23.12 -17.36 -10.65
C GLU A 432 24.66 -17.46 -10.69
N ILE A 433 25.26 -18.21 -9.76
CA ILE A 433 26.72 -18.42 -9.73
C ILE A 433 27.22 -19.09 -11.01
N GLU A 434 26.50 -20.11 -11.50
CA GLU A 434 26.84 -20.79 -12.76
C GLU A 434 26.90 -19.81 -13.94
N LEU A 435 25.86 -18.97 -14.10
CA LEU A 435 25.80 -17.99 -15.18
C LEU A 435 26.86 -16.90 -15.03
N LEU A 436 27.07 -16.37 -13.82
CA LEU A 436 28.11 -15.37 -13.55
C LEU A 436 29.52 -15.91 -13.77
N SER A 437 29.75 -17.20 -13.49
CA SER A 437 31.05 -17.84 -13.73
C SER A 437 31.41 -17.87 -15.21
N ARG A 438 30.43 -18.05 -16.10
CA ARG A 438 30.65 -18.01 -17.57
C ARG A 438 31.10 -16.63 -18.06
N LEU A 439 30.74 -15.55 -17.34
CA LEU A 439 31.14 -14.17 -17.65
C LEU A 439 32.55 -13.80 -17.17
N LEU A 440 33.21 -14.69 -16.40
CA LEU A 440 34.60 -14.51 -16.00
C LEU A 440 35.61 -14.87 -17.10
N ASP A 441 35.13 -15.47 -18.19
CA ASP A 441 35.94 -15.93 -19.32
C ASP A 441 36.77 -14.79 -19.97
N PRO A 442 38.03 -15.03 -20.35
CA PRO A 442 38.90 -14.08 -21.05
C PRO A 442 38.31 -13.42 -22.31
N ALA A 443 37.41 -14.09 -23.02
CA ALA A 443 36.72 -13.58 -24.21
C ALA A 443 35.60 -12.58 -23.87
N THR A 444 35.20 -12.47 -22.61
CA THR A 444 34.18 -11.52 -22.16
C THR A 444 34.77 -10.11 -22.03
N PRO A 445 34.07 -9.06 -22.52
CA PRO A 445 34.52 -7.68 -22.35
C PRO A 445 34.76 -7.30 -20.88
N ALA A 446 35.84 -6.57 -20.61
CA ALA A 446 36.31 -6.31 -19.25
C ALA A 446 35.28 -5.60 -18.37
N PHE A 447 34.47 -4.69 -18.92
CA PHE A 447 33.43 -3.99 -18.16
C PHE A 447 32.31 -4.93 -17.69
N VAL A 448 31.94 -5.94 -18.48
CA VAL A 448 30.96 -6.99 -18.08
C VAL A 448 31.56 -7.86 -16.99
N THR A 449 32.82 -8.30 -17.16
CA THR A 449 33.51 -9.10 -16.15
C THR A 449 33.65 -8.36 -14.82
N LYS A 450 33.98 -7.05 -14.83
CA LYS A 450 34.05 -6.22 -13.61
C LYS A 450 32.70 -6.17 -12.87
N GLU A 451 31.59 -6.13 -13.60
CA GLU A 451 30.25 -6.16 -13.00
C GLU A 451 29.92 -7.55 -12.44
N ALA A 452 30.23 -8.62 -13.17
CA ALA A 452 30.03 -10.01 -12.73
C ALA A 452 30.84 -10.34 -11.46
N VAL A 453 32.08 -9.86 -11.38
CA VAL A 453 32.91 -9.94 -10.16
C VAL A 453 32.25 -9.18 -9.00
N GLY A 454 31.69 -7.99 -9.28
CA GLY A 454 30.96 -7.20 -8.30
C GLY A 454 29.72 -7.92 -7.76
N ALA A 455 28.96 -8.59 -8.63
CA ALA A 455 27.80 -9.39 -8.27
C ALA A 455 28.21 -10.63 -7.47
N MET A 456 29.18 -11.43 -7.94
CA MET A 456 29.67 -12.61 -7.22
C MET A 456 30.21 -12.29 -5.83
N GLY A 457 30.89 -11.15 -5.66
CA GLY A 457 31.39 -10.71 -4.35
C GLY A 457 30.30 -10.41 -3.31
N GLN A 458 29.02 -10.33 -3.70
CA GLN A 458 27.88 -10.21 -2.79
C GLN A 458 27.25 -11.57 -2.42
N ILE A 459 27.60 -12.64 -3.15
CA ILE A 459 27.04 -13.98 -2.98
C ILE A 459 27.96 -14.78 -2.05
N ARG A 460 27.60 -14.84 -0.75
CA ARG A 460 28.34 -15.65 0.24
C ARG A 460 28.13 -17.15 -0.01
N ASN A 461 28.88 -17.71 -0.95
CA ASN A 461 28.81 -19.13 -1.32
C ASN A 461 30.21 -19.67 -1.67
N PRO A 462 30.59 -20.90 -1.25
CA PRO A 462 31.89 -21.50 -1.55
C PRO A 462 32.23 -21.60 -3.05
N ARG A 463 31.22 -21.75 -3.92
CA ARG A 463 31.45 -21.80 -5.38
C ARG A 463 31.82 -20.44 -5.94
N ALA A 464 31.17 -19.37 -5.48
CA ALA A 464 31.51 -18.00 -5.86
C ALA A 464 32.93 -17.63 -5.39
N ASP A 465 33.29 -18.05 -4.17
CA ASP A 465 34.65 -17.93 -3.63
C ASP A 465 35.69 -18.61 -4.54
N SER A 466 35.46 -19.88 -4.87
CA SER A 466 36.34 -20.66 -5.75
C SER A 466 36.51 -20.02 -7.13
N ALA A 467 35.42 -19.54 -7.74
CA ALA A 467 35.44 -18.90 -9.05
C ALA A 467 36.25 -17.60 -9.05
N LEU A 468 36.08 -16.74 -8.04
CA LEU A 468 36.85 -15.51 -7.91
C LEU A 468 38.34 -15.75 -7.61
N ARG A 469 38.66 -16.78 -6.82
CA ARG A 469 40.06 -17.17 -6.56
C ARG A 469 40.74 -17.73 -7.82
N GLN A 470 40.01 -18.51 -8.62
CA GLN A 470 40.48 -18.99 -9.92
C GLN A 470 40.74 -17.81 -10.86
N LEU A 471 39.80 -16.86 -10.95
CA LEU A 471 39.99 -15.65 -11.74
C LEU A 471 41.23 -14.85 -11.30
N LEU A 472 41.45 -14.66 -10.00
CA LEU A 472 42.66 -13.99 -9.49
C LEU A 472 43.93 -14.70 -9.96
N SER A 473 43.98 -16.02 -9.83
CA SER A 473 45.12 -16.83 -10.30
C SER A 473 45.32 -16.71 -11.81
N ASP A 474 44.25 -16.71 -12.60
CA ASP A 474 44.33 -16.58 -14.06
C ASP A 474 44.86 -15.20 -14.45
N LEU A 475 44.38 -14.13 -13.81
CA LEU A 475 44.86 -12.76 -14.02
C LEU A 475 46.33 -12.58 -13.64
N GLU A 476 46.80 -13.27 -12.59
CA GLU A 476 48.21 -13.24 -12.18
C GLU A 476 49.15 -13.97 -13.14
N ASN A 477 48.63 -15.00 -13.83
CA ASN A 477 49.42 -15.90 -14.67
C ASN A 477 49.23 -15.66 -16.18
N GLN A 478 48.41 -14.68 -16.60
CA GLN A 478 48.23 -14.31 -18.00
C GLN A 478 49.55 -13.88 -18.67
N PRO A 479 49.85 -14.36 -19.90
CA PRO A 479 51.04 -13.97 -20.64
C PRO A 479 50.89 -12.58 -21.26
N ALA A 480 51.99 -11.82 -21.33
CA ALA A 480 51.99 -10.41 -21.76
C ALA A 480 51.47 -10.17 -23.19
N ASP A 481 51.50 -11.20 -24.05
CA ASP A 481 51.11 -11.13 -25.47
C ASP A 481 49.69 -11.66 -25.77
N ALA A 482 48.94 -12.17 -24.78
CA ALA A 482 47.60 -12.74 -25.00
C ALA A 482 46.49 -11.69 -24.86
N SER A 483 46.43 -10.73 -25.77
CA SER A 483 45.41 -9.67 -25.75
C SER A 483 44.09 -10.11 -26.40
N SER A 484 43.20 -10.75 -25.63
CA SER A 484 41.75 -10.59 -25.84
C SER A 484 41.18 -9.47 -24.94
N ARG A 485 41.87 -9.14 -23.85
CA ARG A 485 41.54 -8.05 -22.93
C ARG A 485 42.52 -6.90 -23.12
N CYS A 486 42.04 -5.66 -23.15
CA CYS A 486 42.89 -4.48 -23.24
C CYS A 486 43.82 -4.45 -22.01
N SER A 487 45.13 -4.34 -22.22
CA SER A 487 46.16 -4.29 -21.16
C SER A 487 45.84 -3.24 -20.07
N ASP A 488 45.19 -2.16 -20.48
CA ASP A 488 44.80 -1.03 -19.61
C ASP A 488 43.73 -1.40 -18.56
N ASP A 489 42.94 -2.45 -18.78
CA ASP A 489 41.85 -2.85 -17.87
C ASP A 489 42.28 -3.82 -16.76
N LEU A 490 43.47 -4.43 -16.90
CA LEU A 490 43.97 -5.46 -15.99
C LEU A 490 44.11 -4.97 -14.53
N PRO A 491 44.69 -3.78 -14.24
CA PRO A 491 44.79 -3.27 -12.88
C PRO A 491 43.41 -3.11 -12.22
N ALA A 492 42.45 -2.50 -12.94
CA ALA A 492 41.11 -2.25 -12.44
C ALA A 492 40.34 -3.56 -12.18
N LEU A 493 40.54 -4.59 -13.00
CA LEU A 493 39.92 -5.90 -12.80
C LEU A 493 40.52 -6.64 -11.61
N LEU A 494 41.84 -6.55 -11.39
CA LEU A 494 42.50 -7.09 -10.21
C LEU A 494 42.02 -6.40 -8.92
N ASP A 495 41.95 -5.07 -8.91
CA ASP A 495 41.42 -4.29 -7.79
C ASP A 495 39.99 -4.74 -7.45
N ARG A 496 39.16 -4.90 -8.49
CA ARG A 496 37.76 -5.32 -8.32
C ARG A 496 37.62 -6.75 -7.80
N THR A 497 38.47 -7.66 -8.26
CA THR A 497 38.49 -9.07 -7.83
C THR A 497 38.95 -9.20 -6.38
N ILE A 498 39.98 -8.45 -5.99
CA ILE A 498 40.47 -8.44 -4.61
C ILE A 498 39.46 -7.82 -3.65
N ALA A 499 38.81 -6.72 -4.04
CA ALA A 499 37.71 -6.13 -3.27
C ALA A 499 36.53 -7.10 -3.11
N ALA A 500 36.20 -7.89 -4.14
CA ALA A 500 35.15 -8.89 -4.09
C ALA A 500 35.51 -10.06 -3.14
N LEU A 501 36.74 -10.58 -3.22
CA LEU A 501 37.25 -11.61 -2.31
C LEU A 501 37.28 -11.13 -0.86
N ALA A 502 37.78 -9.91 -0.62
CA ALA A 502 37.79 -9.31 0.71
C ALA A 502 36.36 -9.23 1.29
N ARG A 503 35.37 -8.78 0.49
CA ARG A 503 33.96 -8.68 0.89
C ARG A 503 33.32 -10.04 1.20
N LEU A 504 33.68 -11.11 0.50
CA LEU A 504 33.19 -12.45 0.81
C LEU A 504 33.63 -12.89 2.22
N GLY A 505 34.85 -12.53 2.62
CA GLY A 505 35.34 -12.73 3.98
C GLY A 505 35.58 -14.19 4.38
N SER A 506 35.55 -15.12 3.41
CA SER A 506 35.86 -16.54 3.65
C SER A 506 37.34 -16.71 4.04
N PRO A 507 37.71 -17.74 4.83
CA PRO A 507 39.11 -17.98 5.18
C PRO A 507 40.01 -18.09 3.94
N ALA A 508 39.52 -18.80 2.91
CA ALA A 508 40.26 -19.03 1.68
C ALA A 508 40.41 -17.76 0.83
N ALA A 509 39.37 -16.92 0.74
CA ALA A 509 39.45 -15.63 0.05
C ALA A 509 40.43 -14.69 0.73
N ILE A 510 40.34 -14.54 2.06
CA ILE A 510 41.21 -13.65 2.83
C ILE A 510 42.68 -14.11 2.71
N GLN A 511 42.93 -15.41 2.73
CA GLN A 511 44.27 -15.96 2.48
C GLN A 511 44.77 -15.66 1.06
N SER A 512 43.91 -15.77 0.04
CA SER A 512 44.28 -15.41 -1.34
C SER A 512 44.58 -13.91 -1.50
N VAL A 513 43.83 -13.03 -0.84
CA VAL A 513 44.14 -11.57 -0.81
C VAL A 513 45.49 -11.32 -0.16
N LEU A 514 45.78 -11.98 0.96
CA LEU A 514 47.08 -11.89 1.61
C LEU A 514 48.21 -12.37 0.70
N GLN A 515 48.06 -13.56 0.10
CA GLN A 515 49.05 -14.16 -0.79
C GLN A 515 49.35 -13.27 -2.00
N HIS A 516 48.33 -12.64 -2.59
CA HIS A 516 48.50 -11.65 -3.64
C HIS A 516 49.32 -10.46 -3.14
N GLY A 517 48.93 -9.89 -1.99
CA GLY A 517 49.54 -8.68 -1.45
C GLY A 517 51.00 -8.80 -1.07
N ILE A 518 51.45 -10.01 -0.70
CA ILE A 518 52.86 -10.29 -0.38
C ILE A 518 53.67 -10.76 -1.61
N SER A 519 53.03 -10.98 -2.76
CA SER A 519 53.70 -11.47 -3.95
C SER A 519 54.61 -10.40 -4.57
N GLN A 520 55.77 -10.82 -5.08
CA GLN A 520 56.72 -9.95 -5.79
C GLN A 520 56.34 -9.71 -7.27
N LYS A 521 55.26 -10.35 -7.75
CA LYS A 521 54.81 -10.30 -9.15
C LYS A 521 54.15 -8.94 -9.43
N SER A 522 54.98 -7.95 -9.75
CA SER A 522 54.60 -6.54 -9.92
C SER A 522 54.16 -6.23 -11.36
N ARG A 523 53.22 -7.00 -11.93
CA ARG A 523 52.82 -6.82 -13.35
C ARG A 523 51.79 -5.71 -13.60
N SER A 524 51.03 -5.29 -12.57
CA SER A 524 49.83 -4.45 -12.76
C SER A 524 49.57 -3.46 -11.61
N GLY A 525 50.63 -2.90 -11.00
CA GLY A 525 50.54 -1.95 -9.88
C GLY A 525 51.24 -2.44 -8.63
N SER A 526 50.79 -1.99 -7.44
CA SER A 526 51.33 -2.38 -6.13
C SER A 526 50.47 -3.48 -5.50
N PRO A 527 50.87 -4.77 -5.53
CA PRO A 527 50.13 -5.85 -4.88
C PRO A 527 49.93 -5.58 -3.39
N PHE A 528 50.97 -5.06 -2.72
CA PHE A 528 50.93 -4.71 -1.31
C PHE A 528 49.84 -3.68 -1.01
N GLY A 529 49.67 -2.66 -1.87
CA GLY A 529 48.64 -1.64 -1.72
C GLY A 529 47.21 -2.19 -1.64
N ARG A 530 46.95 -3.33 -2.30
CA ARG A 530 45.63 -3.97 -2.34
C ARG A 530 45.24 -4.68 -1.05
N LEU A 531 46.18 -4.88 -0.13
CA LEU A 531 45.86 -5.35 1.23
C LEU A 531 44.90 -4.38 1.94
N GLY A 532 44.88 -3.09 1.54
CA GLY A 532 43.94 -2.10 2.05
C GLY A 532 42.45 -2.46 1.83
N GLU A 533 42.12 -3.37 0.92
CA GLU A 533 40.74 -3.85 0.71
C GLU A 533 40.22 -4.70 1.88
N LEU A 534 41.11 -5.22 2.74
CA LEU A 534 40.73 -5.95 3.96
C LEU A 534 40.08 -5.05 5.03
N ALA A 535 40.11 -3.72 4.85
CA ALA A 535 39.49 -2.74 5.73
C ALA A 535 38.00 -2.97 6.00
N PHE A 536 37.30 -3.67 5.10
CA PHE A 536 35.86 -3.93 5.21
C PHE A 536 35.52 -5.25 5.90
N THR A 537 36.51 -6.02 6.34
CA THR A 537 36.33 -7.36 6.92
C THR A 537 36.93 -7.42 8.32
N ASP A 538 36.17 -8.02 9.25
CA ASP A 538 36.68 -8.26 10.59
C ASP A 538 37.62 -9.48 10.59
N LEU A 539 38.92 -9.23 10.75
CA LEU A 539 39.96 -10.25 10.72
C LEU A 539 40.12 -10.98 12.06
N SER A 540 39.34 -10.63 13.09
CA SER A 540 39.33 -11.33 14.39
C SER A 540 39.04 -12.84 14.25
N ARG A 541 38.31 -13.20 13.20
CA ARG A 541 37.95 -14.59 12.84
C ARG A 541 39.03 -15.32 12.05
N HIS A 542 40.12 -14.63 11.68
CA HIS A 542 41.22 -15.11 10.84
C HIS A 542 42.57 -14.82 11.52
N PRO A 543 42.87 -15.48 12.66
CA PRO A 543 43.99 -15.12 13.54
C PRO A 543 45.34 -15.17 12.83
N GLU A 544 45.57 -16.14 11.94
CA GLU A 544 46.82 -16.26 11.18
C GLU A 544 47.11 -15.03 10.30
N VAL A 545 46.08 -14.50 9.65
CA VAL A 545 46.19 -13.32 8.77
C VAL A 545 46.34 -12.06 9.61
N LEU A 546 45.57 -11.96 10.69
CA LEU A 546 45.67 -10.83 11.63
C LEU A 546 47.07 -10.75 12.25
N ASP A 547 47.61 -11.87 12.73
CA ASP A 547 48.94 -11.94 13.32
C ASP A 547 50.03 -11.57 12.31
N TYR A 548 49.94 -12.06 11.07
CA TYR A 548 50.87 -11.69 10.01
C TYR A 548 50.86 -10.17 9.72
N LEU A 549 49.67 -9.57 9.61
CA LEU A 549 49.52 -8.14 9.34
C LEU A 549 50.00 -7.29 10.52
N LEU A 550 49.72 -7.72 11.75
CA LEU A 550 50.19 -7.07 12.97
C LEU A 550 51.73 -7.13 13.11
N ASP A 551 52.33 -8.28 12.81
CA ASP A 551 53.78 -8.44 12.81
C ASP A 551 54.46 -7.60 11.72
N SER A 552 53.86 -7.60 10.52
CA SER A 552 54.33 -6.78 9.40
C SER A 552 54.24 -5.29 9.74
N PHE A 553 53.15 -4.87 10.39
CA PHE A 553 52.96 -3.51 10.87
C PHE A 553 54.02 -3.12 11.90
N GLN A 554 54.27 -3.98 12.90
CA GLN A 554 55.30 -3.73 13.91
C GLN A 554 56.71 -3.62 13.34
N ARG A 555 57.04 -4.43 12.32
CA ARG A 555 58.35 -4.37 11.64
C ARG A 555 58.50 -3.10 10.80
N ALA A 556 57.41 -2.59 10.24
CA ALA A 556 57.41 -1.39 9.41
C ALA A 556 57.53 -0.09 10.23
N LEU A 557 57.14 -0.10 11.51
CA LEU A 557 57.16 1.09 12.37
C LEU A 557 58.58 1.70 12.51
N PRO A 558 58.71 3.05 12.50
CA PRO A 558 59.99 3.72 12.67
C PRO A 558 60.63 3.39 14.02
N ARG A 559 61.96 3.27 14.06
CA ARG A 559 62.73 3.17 15.30
C ARG A 559 63.50 4.48 15.52
N ARG A 560 63.49 5.01 16.75
CA ARG A 560 64.34 6.15 17.13
C ARG A 560 65.78 5.68 17.28
N LEU A 561 66.66 6.18 16.42
CA LEU A 561 68.11 5.98 16.53
C LEU A 561 68.74 7.36 16.75
N PHE A 562 69.34 7.58 17.93
CA PHE A 562 70.00 8.84 18.29
C PHE A 562 69.12 10.10 18.13
N GLY A 563 67.84 10.03 18.52
CA GLY A 563 66.92 11.18 18.49
C GLY A 563 66.36 11.56 17.10
N ILE A 564 66.78 10.87 16.03
CA ILE A 564 66.29 11.10 14.67
C ILE A 564 65.33 9.96 14.28
N LEU A 565 64.13 10.32 13.84
CA LEU A 565 63.12 9.39 13.32
C LEU A 565 63.40 9.11 11.83
N ARG A 566 63.70 7.85 11.49
CA ARG A 566 63.91 7.43 10.10
C ARG A 566 62.72 6.61 9.60
N ILE A 567 61.89 7.22 8.76
CA ILE A 567 60.69 6.59 8.20
C ILE A 567 61.05 6.02 6.82
N LYS A 568 61.23 4.69 6.73
CA LYS A 568 61.57 4.00 5.46
C LYS A 568 60.35 3.39 4.75
N HIS A 569 59.27 3.12 5.46
CA HIS A 569 58.15 2.30 4.99
C HIS A 569 56.80 3.04 5.12
N ARG A 570 56.78 4.36 4.89
CA ARG A 570 55.62 5.23 5.15
C ARG A 570 54.34 4.71 4.49
N ASP A 571 54.38 4.40 3.20
CA ASP A 571 53.22 3.93 2.44
C ASP A 571 52.75 2.54 2.89
N GLN A 572 53.69 1.67 3.31
CA GLN A 572 53.36 0.35 3.83
C GLN A 572 52.63 0.43 5.16
N ILE A 573 53.05 1.35 6.05
CA ILE A 573 52.39 1.59 7.34
C ILE A 573 50.94 2.04 7.11
N ALA A 574 50.71 2.98 6.20
CA ALA A 574 49.37 3.49 5.89
C ALA A 574 48.45 2.38 5.34
N VAL A 575 48.94 1.55 4.41
CA VAL A 575 48.19 0.41 3.86
C VAL A 575 47.84 -0.61 4.94
N LEU A 576 48.77 -0.92 5.85
CA LEU A 576 48.53 -1.87 6.95
C LEU A 576 47.52 -1.32 7.98
N ILE A 577 47.58 -0.03 8.31
CA ILE A 577 46.57 0.61 9.18
C ILE A 577 45.19 0.51 8.52
N ARG A 578 45.09 0.82 7.23
CA ARG A 578 43.85 0.70 6.46
C ARG A 578 43.34 -0.75 6.47
N ALA A 579 44.18 -1.72 6.15
CA ALA A 579 43.82 -3.15 6.15
C ALA A 579 43.28 -3.64 7.50
N LEU A 580 43.82 -3.13 8.61
CA LEU A 580 43.42 -3.51 9.97
C LEU A 580 42.18 -2.75 10.48
N SER A 581 41.80 -1.64 9.86
CA SER A 581 40.74 -0.73 10.35
C SER A 581 39.35 -1.37 10.50
N GLY A 582 39.07 -2.46 9.80
CA GLY A 582 37.81 -3.21 9.91
C GLY A 582 37.71 -4.14 11.11
N THR A 583 38.82 -4.41 11.80
CA THR A 583 38.91 -5.46 12.83
C THR A 583 38.67 -4.91 14.22
N THR A 584 37.77 -5.50 15.01
CA THR A 584 37.43 -4.99 16.37
C THR A 584 38.06 -5.84 17.47
N SER A 585 39.39 -5.93 17.47
CA SER A 585 40.14 -6.69 18.49
C SER A 585 40.76 -5.77 19.55
N GLU A 586 40.68 -6.17 20.83
CA GLU A 586 41.33 -5.50 21.96
C GLU A 586 42.86 -5.39 21.76
N THR A 587 43.48 -6.41 21.18
CA THR A 587 44.93 -6.41 20.89
C THR A 587 45.30 -5.35 19.85
N LEU A 588 44.43 -5.14 18.86
CA LEU A 588 44.63 -4.12 17.82
C LEU A 588 44.39 -2.72 18.38
N PHE A 589 43.36 -2.55 19.20
CA PHE A 589 43.04 -1.28 19.88
C PHE A 589 44.23 -0.77 20.70
N GLN A 590 44.84 -1.63 21.50
CA GLN A 590 46.01 -1.28 22.30
C GLN A 590 47.21 -0.88 21.44
N ARG A 591 47.50 -1.67 20.38
CA ARG A 591 48.64 -1.44 19.48
C ARG A 591 48.49 -0.15 18.66
N LEU A 592 47.32 0.11 18.07
CA LEU A 592 47.06 1.36 17.33
C LEU A 592 47.02 2.57 18.27
N GLY A 593 46.47 2.42 19.48
CA GLY A 593 46.47 3.47 20.50
C GLY A 593 47.87 3.81 21.02
N GLU A 594 48.81 2.87 21.02
CA GLU A 594 50.22 3.14 21.32
C GLU A 594 50.89 3.92 20.18
N VAL A 595 50.62 3.56 18.93
CA VAL A 595 51.15 4.25 17.74
C VAL A 595 50.63 5.68 17.65
N ALA A 596 49.33 5.91 17.85
CA ALA A 596 48.72 7.24 17.86
C ALA A 596 49.34 8.15 18.93
N ARG A 597 49.72 7.59 20.10
CA ARG A 597 50.39 8.34 21.18
C ARG A 597 51.88 8.58 20.91
N ARG A 598 52.58 7.64 20.28
CA ARG A 598 54.03 7.75 20.01
C ARG A 598 54.35 8.64 18.80
N TYR A 599 53.43 8.77 17.85
CA TYR A 599 53.62 9.49 16.59
C TYR A 599 52.47 10.48 16.29
N PRO A 600 52.10 11.38 17.22
CA PRO A 600 50.93 12.24 17.05
C PRO A 600 51.07 13.29 15.93
N SER A 601 52.30 13.59 15.51
CA SER A 601 52.62 14.58 14.47
C SER A 601 52.83 13.96 13.07
N GLU A 602 52.62 12.65 12.92
CA GLU A 602 52.82 11.94 11.66
C GLU A 602 51.48 11.50 11.07
N ASP A 603 51.31 11.57 9.75
CA ASP A 603 50.05 11.22 9.05
C ASP A 603 49.52 9.81 9.40
N PHE A 604 50.41 8.83 9.59
CA PHE A 604 50.01 7.47 9.98
C PHE A 604 49.59 7.37 11.45
N GLY A 605 50.08 8.25 12.31
CA GLY A 605 49.64 8.36 13.71
C GLY A 605 48.25 9.00 13.82
N GLU A 606 47.96 9.98 12.97
CA GLU A 606 46.62 10.55 12.80
C GLU A 606 45.62 9.50 12.28
N GLN A 607 45.98 8.76 11.23
CA GLN A 607 45.17 7.65 10.72
C GLN A 607 44.90 6.58 11.79
N ALA A 608 45.92 6.21 12.58
CA ALA A 608 45.74 5.27 13.69
C ALA A 608 44.79 5.84 14.77
N HIS A 609 44.83 7.15 15.03
CA HIS A 609 43.93 7.82 15.96
C HIS A 609 42.47 7.78 15.48
N GLU A 610 42.22 8.09 14.21
CA GLU A 610 40.88 8.03 13.61
C GLU A 610 40.30 6.61 13.66
N VAL A 611 41.11 5.61 13.31
CA VAL A 611 40.70 4.19 13.35
C VAL A 611 40.33 3.78 14.79
N VAL A 612 41.11 4.18 15.79
CA VAL A 612 40.80 3.91 17.20
C VAL A 612 39.51 4.63 17.65
N ARG A 613 39.26 5.85 17.18
CA ARG A 613 38.02 6.60 17.45
C ARG A 613 36.82 5.86 16.85
N ASP A 614 36.91 5.45 15.60
CA ASP A 614 35.82 4.76 14.89
C ASP A 614 35.52 3.39 15.50
N MET A 615 36.55 2.66 15.95
CA MET A 615 36.37 1.41 16.71
C MET A 615 35.56 1.65 17.99
N ARG A 616 35.85 2.71 18.76
CA ARG A 616 35.05 3.07 19.96
C ARG A 616 33.60 3.37 19.61
N LEU A 617 33.35 4.08 18.51
CA LEU A 617 32.00 4.40 18.04
C LEU A 617 31.21 3.17 17.58
N ARG A 618 31.87 2.12 17.09
CA ARG A 618 31.25 0.85 16.68
C ARG A 618 30.99 -0.09 17.86
N SER A 619 31.78 0.01 18.93
CA SER A 619 31.67 -0.84 20.12
C SER A 619 30.67 -0.35 21.18
N ASP A 620 29.96 0.77 20.97
CA ASP A 620 28.97 1.31 21.92
C ASP A 620 27.61 0.57 21.82
N PRO A 621 27.19 -0.19 22.85
CA PRO A 621 25.95 -0.98 22.86
C PRO A 621 24.66 -0.14 22.82
N ARG A 622 24.74 1.18 23.00
CA ARG A 622 23.57 2.06 23.16
C ARG A 622 22.86 2.42 21.84
N ARG A 623 23.34 1.95 20.69
CA ARG A 623 22.80 2.34 19.37
C ARG A 623 21.57 1.57 18.87
N PHE A 624 21.18 0.48 19.51
CA PHE A 624 19.97 -0.29 19.13
C PHE A 624 18.74 -0.02 20.01
N LEU A 625 18.84 0.93 20.95
CA LEU A 625 17.75 1.39 21.82
C LEU A 625 17.70 2.93 21.83
N GLY A 626 17.19 3.53 20.75
CA GLY A 626 16.98 4.98 20.66
C GLY A 626 15.63 5.44 21.26
N PRO A 627 15.57 6.51 22.06
CA PRO A 627 14.35 7.06 22.65
C PRO A 627 13.68 8.03 21.68
N GLY A 628 13.03 7.49 20.66
CA GLY A 628 11.96 8.19 19.95
C GLY A 628 12.11 8.31 18.43
N LEU A 629 10.96 8.16 17.75
CA LEU A 629 10.80 8.28 16.29
C LEU A 629 10.32 9.70 16.00
N ALA A 630 11.00 10.44 15.13
CA ALA A 630 10.59 11.80 14.74
C ALA A 630 10.66 11.94 13.21
N GLY A 631 9.78 12.76 12.65
CA GLY A 631 9.71 12.94 11.20
C GLY A 631 8.67 13.98 10.77
N ASP A 632 8.55 14.12 9.45
CA ASP A 632 7.63 15.03 8.79
C ASP A 632 6.31 14.32 8.46
N LEU A 633 5.18 14.95 8.79
CA LEU A 633 3.84 14.42 8.52
C LEU A 633 3.45 14.50 7.05
N ASP A 634 4.06 15.38 6.25
CA ASP A 634 3.82 15.41 4.80
C ASP A 634 4.41 14.18 4.09
N LEU A 635 5.47 13.61 4.68
CA LEU A 635 6.15 12.42 4.14
C LEU A 635 5.54 11.12 4.66
N PHE A 636 5.13 11.08 5.94
CA PHE A 636 4.61 9.86 6.58
C PHE A 636 3.08 9.77 6.61
N GLY A 637 2.36 10.89 6.68
CA GLY A 637 0.92 10.89 6.97
C GLY A 637 0.59 10.36 8.37
N VAL A 638 -0.53 10.82 8.94
CA VAL A 638 -0.98 10.37 10.27
C VAL A 638 -1.44 8.90 10.25
N SER A 639 -2.01 8.42 9.13
CA SER A 639 -2.43 7.03 8.95
C SER A 639 -1.27 6.05 9.07
N ASP A 640 -0.23 6.25 8.25
CA ASP A 640 0.86 5.29 8.11
C ASP A 640 1.70 5.28 9.39
N LEU A 641 1.81 6.44 10.05
CA LEU A 641 2.45 6.56 11.35
C LEU A 641 1.72 5.73 12.42
N LEU A 642 0.40 5.89 12.57
CA LEU A 642 -0.37 5.11 13.54
C LEU A 642 -0.32 3.61 13.23
N GLN A 643 -0.39 3.23 11.95
CA GLN A 643 -0.29 1.82 11.53
C GLN A 643 1.10 1.24 11.77
N THR A 644 2.16 1.99 11.48
CA THR A 644 3.54 1.54 11.73
C THR A 644 3.75 1.29 13.22
N LEU A 645 3.25 2.19 14.07
CA LEU A 645 3.32 2.03 15.52
C LEU A 645 2.46 0.86 16.01
N ALA A 646 1.29 0.63 15.39
CA ALA A 646 0.41 -0.50 15.68
C ALA A 646 1.02 -1.85 15.29
N GLY A 647 1.49 -1.98 14.05
CA GLY A 647 2.09 -3.20 13.51
C GLY A 647 3.39 -3.59 14.20
N SER A 648 4.16 -2.61 14.68
CA SER A 648 5.34 -2.85 15.51
C SER A 648 5.04 -2.97 17.01
N GLN A 649 3.76 -3.02 17.41
CA GLN A 649 3.28 -3.17 18.79
C GLN A 649 3.93 -2.19 19.78
N ARG A 650 4.17 -0.95 19.35
CA ARG A 650 4.90 0.04 20.15
C ARG A 650 4.06 0.57 21.31
N THR A 651 4.73 0.83 22.43
CA THR A 651 4.19 1.53 23.61
C THR A 651 4.93 2.85 23.78
N GLY A 652 4.19 3.95 23.91
CA GLY A 652 4.77 5.29 24.02
C GLY A 652 3.76 6.40 23.70
N THR A 653 4.25 7.64 23.71
CA THR A 653 3.43 8.82 23.42
C THR A 653 3.82 9.42 22.08
N LEU A 654 2.86 9.52 21.16
CA LEU A 654 2.96 10.23 19.89
C LEU A 654 2.44 11.65 20.06
N THR A 655 3.25 12.64 19.70
CA THR A 655 2.89 14.07 19.69
C THR A 655 2.96 14.59 18.26
N LEU A 656 1.88 15.20 17.79
CA LEU A 656 1.76 15.84 16.49
C LEU A 656 1.90 17.36 16.65
N MET A 657 2.70 17.98 15.79
CA MET A 657 2.99 19.40 15.80
C MET A 657 2.63 20.00 14.44
N ASP A 658 1.99 21.16 14.45
CA ASP A 658 1.72 21.96 13.25
C ASP A 658 3.03 22.63 12.72
N GLN A 659 2.96 23.30 11.57
CA GLN A 659 4.06 24.05 10.94
C GLN A 659 4.67 25.10 11.87
N ASP A 660 3.85 25.70 12.75
CA ASP A 660 4.29 26.68 13.76
C ASP A 660 4.87 26.02 15.02
N THR A 661 5.12 24.71 15.00
CA THR A 661 5.60 23.88 16.12
C THR A 661 4.66 23.85 17.35
N VAL A 662 3.41 24.26 17.16
CA VAL A 662 2.36 24.17 18.18
C VAL A 662 1.82 22.74 18.22
N GLN A 663 1.63 22.20 19.42
CA GLN A 663 1.05 20.87 19.61
C GLN A 663 -0.38 20.82 19.08
N ALA A 664 -0.58 20.05 18.00
CA ALA A 664 -1.88 19.84 17.38
C ALA A 664 -2.66 18.67 18.02
N GLY A 665 -1.94 17.63 18.48
CA GLY A 665 -2.57 16.49 19.13
C GLY A 665 -1.58 15.52 19.78
N VAL A 666 -2.10 14.67 20.68
CA VAL A 666 -1.34 13.64 21.39
C VAL A 666 -2.08 12.32 21.32
N VAL A 667 -1.37 11.23 21.03
CA VAL A 667 -1.90 9.87 21.00
C VAL A 667 -1.00 8.98 21.85
N VAL A 668 -1.56 8.34 22.87
CA VAL A 668 -0.84 7.39 23.72
C VAL A 668 -1.11 5.98 23.21
N LEU A 669 -0.04 5.25 22.89
CA LEU A 669 -0.12 3.86 22.45
C LEU A 669 0.38 2.91 23.53
N ARG A 670 -0.31 1.78 23.67
CA ARG A 670 0.08 0.63 24.50
C ARG A 670 -0.06 -0.64 23.67
N GLU A 671 1.06 -1.34 23.47
CA GLU A 671 1.12 -2.59 22.69
C GLU A 671 0.50 -2.45 21.29
N GLY A 672 0.72 -1.31 20.63
CA GLY A 672 0.16 -1.01 19.31
C GLY A 672 -1.32 -0.63 19.28
N LYS A 673 -2.00 -0.55 20.43
CA LYS A 673 -3.37 -0.04 20.55
C LYS A 673 -3.38 1.39 21.10
N ILE A 674 -4.41 2.16 20.78
CA ILE A 674 -4.58 3.53 21.30
C ILE A 674 -5.21 3.44 22.69
N ALA A 675 -4.45 3.85 23.70
CA ALA A 675 -4.91 3.91 25.09
C ALA A 675 -5.67 5.23 25.37
N SER A 676 -5.17 6.34 24.81
CA SER A 676 -5.85 7.62 24.85
C SER A 676 -5.41 8.49 23.67
N ALA A 677 -6.24 9.48 23.32
CA ALA A 677 -5.90 10.48 22.34
C ALA A 677 -6.52 11.82 22.73
N GLN A 678 -5.88 12.93 22.34
CA GLN A 678 -6.35 14.27 22.62
C GLN A 678 -6.03 15.22 21.47
N VAL A 679 -7.03 15.97 21.00
CA VAL A 679 -6.89 17.03 19.99
C VAL A 679 -7.72 18.22 20.47
N GLY A 680 -7.05 19.28 20.91
CA GLY A 680 -7.72 20.41 21.56
C GLY A 680 -8.53 19.96 22.79
N CYS A 681 -9.86 20.12 22.73
CA CYS A 681 -10.79 19.68 23.77
C CYS A 681 -11.40 18.29 23.53
N LEU A 682 -11.11 17.66 22.39
CA LEU A 682 -11.61 16.33 22.03
C LEU A 682 -10.71 15.26 22.64
N GLU A 683 -11.32 14.15 23.05
CA GLU A 683 -10.63 13.02 23.67
C GLU A 683 -10.97 11.69 22.96
N ASN A 684 -10.06 10.74 23.08
CA ASN A 684 -10.21 9.35 22.65
C ASN A 684 -10.63 9.21 21.17
N ARG A 685 -11.75 8.53 20.88
CA ARG A 685 -12.19 8.25 19.51
C ARG A 685 -12.41 9.53 18.71
N ASP A 686 -13.05 10.52 19.30
CA ASP A 686 -13.38 11.78 18.63
C ASP A 686 -12.11 12.57 18.30
N ALA A 687 -11.11 12.54 19.20
CA ALA A 687 -9.79 13.10 18.93
C ALA A 687 -9.09 12.40 17.75
N VAL A 688 -9.15 11.05 17.69
CA VAL A 688 -8.56 10.30 16.58
C VAL A 688 -9.27 10.62 15.27
N TYR A 689 -10.61 10.67 15.24
CA TYR A 689 -11.36 11.02 14.03
C TYR A 689 -11.06 12.44 13.55
N GLN A 690 -10.95 13.40 14.47
CA GLN A 690 -10.59 14.78 14.15
C GLN A 690 -9.26 14.87 13.39
N LEU A 691 -8.27 14.03 13.71
CA LEU A 691 -6.98 13.99 12.99
C LEU A 691 -7.11 13.60 11.51
N PHE A 692 -8.13 12.80 11.15
CA PHE A 692 -8.41 12.43 9.76
C PHE A 692 -9.33 13.45 9.08
N GLU A 693 -10.25 14.05 9.83
CA GLU A 693 -11.16 15.09 9.35
C GLU A 693 -10.41 16.38 8.99
N ARG A 694 -9.45 16.78 9.83
CA ARG A 694 -8.55 17.93 9.65
C ARG A 694 -7.09 17.46 9.77
N PRO A 695 -6.49 16.94 8.68
CA PRO A 695 -5.11 16.46 8.70
C PRO A 695 -4.14 17.57 9.14
N VAL A 696 -3.29 17.25 10.12
CA VAL A 696 -2.23 18.15 10.58
C VAL A 696 -1.09 18.15 9.57
N ILE A 697 -0.68 19.33 9.14
CA ILE A 697 0.51 19.54 8.31
C ILE A 697 1.63 19.96 9.26
N GLY A 698 2.78 19.29 9.25
CA GLY A 698 3.87 19.61 10.18
C GLY A 698 4.72 18.39 10.53
N SER A 699 5.06 18.23 11.81
CA SER A 699 5.99 17.18 12.25
C SER A 699 5.41 16.32 13.37
N PHE A 700 6.04 15.18 13.60
CA PHE A 700 5.68 14.30 14.70
C PHE A 700 6.90 13.88 15.51
N THR A 701 6.65 13.57 16.78
CA THR A 701 7.61 12.91 17.66
C THR A 701 6.92 11.80 18.43
N PHE A 702 7.55 10.64 18.54
CA PHE A 702 7.07 9.51 19.31
C PHE A 702 8.12 9.18 20.35
N ARG A 703 7.76 9.14 21.63
CA ARG A 703 8.66 8.78 22.72
C ARG A 703 8.28 7.40 23.27
N SER A 704 9.15 6.41 23.06
CA SER A 704 9.00 5.06 23.61
C SER A 704 9.14 5.09 25.13
N GLY A 705 8.20 4.49 25.86
CA GLY A 705 8.21 4.44 27.33
C GLY A 705 6.83 4.18 27.91
N ASP A 706 6.79 3.78 29.19
CA ASP A 706 5.53 3.55 29.90
C ASP A 706 4.87 4.91 30.22
N PRO A 707 3.65 5.22 29.75
CA PRO A 707 3.04 6.56 29.85
C PRO A 707 2.59 6.96 31.28
N GLN A 708 3.18 6.38 32.34
CA GLN A 708 2.70 6.54 33.73
C GLN A 708 3.10 7.86 34.42
N GLN A 709 3.68 8.84 33.74
CA GLN A 709 4.14 10.07 34.41
C GLN A 709 3.46 11.39 34.01
N GLU A 710 2.60 11.46 32.99
CA GLU A 710 2.11 12.79 32.53
C GLU A 710 0.59 12.97 32.31
N VAL A 711 -0.27 11.94 32.48
CA VAL A 711 -1.73 12.16 32.37
C VAL A 711 -2.42 11.59 33.61
N GLY A 712 -3.02 12.49 34.39
CA GLY A 712 -3.74 12.15 35.62
C GLY A 712 -4.93 11.24 35.36
N ASN A 713 -5.04 10.22 36.20
CA ASN A 713 -6.23 9.39 36.50
C ASN A 713 -7.40 9.51 35.50
N SER A 714 -7.30 8.84 34.34
CA SER A 714 -8.48 8.39 33.62
C SER A 714 -8.48 6.87 33.57
N THR A 715 -9.66 6.33 33.84
CA THR A 715 -9.99 4.92 34.02
C THR A 715 -9.58 4.06 32.84
N ASP A 716 -9.41 2.77 33.13
CA ASP A 716 -9.27 1.63 32.21
C ASP A 716 -10.27 1.72 31.04
N HIS A 717 -9.92 2.47 29.99
CA HIS A 717 -10.68 2.53 28.75
C HIS A 717 -10.18 1.41 27.83
N ASP A 718 -11.13 0.66 27.26
CA ASP A 718 -10.84 -0.41 26.32
C ASP A 718 -9.87 0.08 25.23
N ALA A 719 -8.66 -0.49 25.21
CA ALA A 719 -7.62 -0.15 24.27
C ALA A 719 -8.16 -0.23 22.83
N LEU A 720 -8.11 0.88 22.11
CA LEU A 720 -8.76 1.01 20.82
C LEU A 720 -7.88 0.44 19.69
N GLU A 721 -8.48 -0.35 18.81
CA GLU A 721 -7.78 -0.87 17.64
C GLU A 721 -7.58 0.23 16.59
N VAL A 722 -6.35 0.31 16.08
CA VAL A 722 -5.94 1.38 15.14
C VAL A 722 -6.63 1.25 13.78
N ILE A 723 -6.71 0.04 13.23
CA ILE A 723 -7.24 -0.17 11.87
C ILE A 723 -8.72 0.24 11.74
N PRO A 724 -9.66 -0.22 12.61
CA PRO A 724 -11.05 0.20 12.53
C PRO A 724 -11.24 1.72 12.68
N LEU A 725 -10.43 2.37 13.52
CA LEU A 725 -10.47 3.81 13.71
C LEU A 725 -10.01 4.58 12.47
N ILE A 726 -8.92 4.12 11.84
CA ILE A 726 -8.47 4.69 10.57
C ILE A 726 -9.58 4.57 9.55
N MET A 727 -10.14 3.38 9.35
CA MET A 727 -11.18 3.14 8.34
C MET A 727 -12.41 4.03 8.52
N GLU A 728 -12.87 4.22 9.76
CA GLU A 728 -13.97 5.13 10.06
C GLU A 728 -13.57 6.60 9.86
N GLY A 729 -12.34 6.98 10.20
CA GLY A 729 -11.78 8.31 9.89
C GLY A 729 -11.79 8.62 8.40
N ILE A 730 -11.47 7.65 7.53
CA ILE A 730 -11.56 7.79 6.07
C ILE A 730 -13.00 8.10 5.63
N ARG A 731 -13.95 7.31 6.12
CA ARG A 731 -15.37 7.48 5.78
C ARG A 731 -15.88 8.87 6.21
N ARG A 732 -15.51 9.31 7.41
CA ARG A 732 -15.88 10.63 7.95
C ARG A 732 -15.24 11.76 7.17
N HIS A 733 -13.98 11.64 6.77
CA HIS A 733 -13.31 12.62 5.92
C HIS A 733 -14.06 12.84 4.61
N ASP A 734 -14.39 11.76 3.88
CA ASP A 734 -15.13 11.83 2.61
C ASP A 734 -16.49 12.55 2.78
N GLU A 735 -17.21 12.25 3.86
CA GLU A 735 -18.51 12.85 4.16
C GLU A 735 -18.42 14.30 4.61
N LEU A 736 -17.39 14.64 5.38
CA LEU A 736 -17.09 16.02 5.76
C LEU A 736 -16.79 16.87 4.53
N GLN A 737 -15.94 16.39 3.60
CA GLN A 737 -15.65 17.12 2.36
C GLN A 737 -16.95 17.43 1.57
N GLN A 738 -17.87 16.47 1.50
CA GLN A 738 -19.18 16.69 0.89
C GLN A 738 -20.03 17.74 1.61
N ALA A 739 -20.03 17.73 2.94
CA ALA A 739 -20.77 18.70 3.74
C ALA A 739 -20.19 20.11 3.59
N VAL A 740 -18.86 20.25 3.48
CA VAL A 740 -18.16 21.53 3.28
C VAL A 740 -18.53 22.18 1.94
N VAL A 741 -18.80 21.39 0.89
CA VAL A 741 -19.28 21.92 -0.40
C VAL A 741 -20.67 22.56 -0.28
N LEU A 742 -21.53 22.08 0.62
CA LEU A 742 -22.85 22.68 0.89
C LEU A 742 -22.79 23.82 1.91
N VAL A 743 -21.95 23.65 2.93
CA VAL A 743 -21.80 24.54 4.07
C VAL A 743 -20.32 24.90 4.16
N PRO A 744 -19.83 25.89 3.39
CA PRO A 744 -18.42 26.32 3.39
C PRO A 744 -18.09 27.14 4.64
N ASP A 745 -16.81 27.41 4.87
CA ASP A 745 -16.33 28.03 6.12
C ASP A 745 -16.94 29.41 6.41
N ASP A 746 -17.26 30.16 5.36
CA ASP A 746 -17.74 31.54 5.39
C ASP A 746 -19.26 31.70 5.26
N VAL A 747 -20.01 30.61 5.07
CA VAL A 747 -21.48 30.73 4.93
C VAL A 747 -22.12 31.12 6.26
N LEU A 748 -23.03 32.08 6.21
CA LEU A 748 -23.96 32.33 7.31
C LEU A 748 -25.29 31.66 6.99
N LEU A 749 -25.84 30.92 7.95
CA LEU A 749 -27.11 30.22 7.80
C LEU A 749 -28.20 30.95 8.58
N VAL A 750 -29.40 31.01 8.02
CA VAL A 750 -30.60 31.55 8.68
C VAL A 750 -31.73 30.52 8.68
N PRO A 751 -32.71 30.62 9.58
CA PRO A 751 -33.87 29.72 9.60
C PRO A 751 -34.65 29.75 8.30
N GLY A 752 -34.91 28.55 7.75
CA GLY A 752 -35.79 28.34 6.62
C GLY A 752 -37.24 28.10 7.05
N GLN A 753 -38.02 27.41 6.21
CA GLN A 753 -39.44 27.14 6.45
C GLN A 753 -39.73 25.83 7.22
N GLY A 754 -38.69 25.05 7.57
CA GLY A 754 -38.79 23.78 8.28
C GLY A 754 -38.29 23.83 9.73
N LYS A 755 -38.78 22.91 10.57
CA LYS A 755 -38.16 22.64 11.88
C LYS A 755 -37.00 21.65 11.70
N PRO A 756 -35.86 21.86 12.38
CA PRO A 756 -34.71 20.97 12.29
C PRO A 756 -35.09 19.55 12.70
N SER A 757 -34.86 18.59 11.82
CA SER A 757 -34.95 17.17 12.14
C SER A 757 -33.60 16.65 12.66
N ARG A 758 -33.60 15.47 13.26
CA ARG A 758 -32.39 14.84 13.78
C ARG A 758 -31.73 14.00 12.67
N PRO A 759 -30.44 14.19 12.35
CA PRO A 759 -29.72 13.30 11.44
C PRO A 759 -29.69 11.86 11.97
N GLY A 760 -29.76 10.87 11.08
CA GLY A 760 -29.86 9.45 11.48
C GLY A 760 -28.63 8.86 12.18
N HIS A 761 -27.48 9.52 12.11
CA HIS A 761 -26.21 9.12 12.75
C HIS A 761 -25.91 9.90 14.05
N GLU A 762 -26.68 10.94 14.35
CA GLU A 762 -26.47 11.79 15.51
C GLU A 762 -27.48 11.42 16.60
N GLU A 763 -27.01 11.18 17.83
CA GLU A 763 -27.89 10.82 18.95
C GLU A 763 -28.03 11.87 20.03
N ASP A 764 -27.05 12.75 20.14
CA ASP A 764 -26.93 13.76 21.16
C ASP A 764 -27.89 14.93 20.89
N ARG A 765 -28.99 14.96 21.65
CA ARG A 765 -30.01 16.01 21.53
C ARG A 765 -29.55 17.35 22.09
N ASP A 766 -28.60 17.35 23.02
CA ASP A 766 -28.14 18.58 23.65
C ASP A 766 -27.13 19.31 22.74
N PHE A 767 -26.28 18.55 22.06
CA PHE A 767 -25.48 19.04 20.94
C PHE A 767 -26.36 19.70 19.86
N LEU A 768 -27.38 19.00 19.36
CA LEU A 768 -28.27 19.54 18.31
C LEU A 768 -28.93 20.85 18.73
N ARG A 769 -29.42 20.95 19.97
CA ARG A 769 -30.01 22.22 20.48
C ARG A 769 -28.97 23.33 20.58
N SER A 770 -27.76 23.01 21.03
CA SER A 770 -26.68 23.97 21.20
C SER A 770 -26.19 24.51 19.86
N LEU A 771 -26.01 23.62 18.88
CA LEU A 771 -25.65 23.98 17.52
C LEU A 771 -26.72 24.87 16.88
N TRP A 772 -27.99 24.48 16.97
CA TRP A 772 -29.10 25.30 16.45
C TRP A 772 -29.10 26.72 17.06
N LYS A 773 -28.93 26.83 18.38
CA LYS A 773 -28.90 28.11 19.09
C LYS A 773 -27.74 29.01 18.62
N LYS A 774 -26.56 28.43 18.35
CA LYS A 774 -25.39 29.17 17.83
C LYS A 774 -25.62 29.68 16.42
N ILE A 775 -26.17 28.85 15.55
CA ILE A 775 -26.53 29.26 14.19
C ILE A 775 -27.54 30.42 14.22
N LEU A 776 -28.56 30.34 15.08
CA LEU A 776 -29.52 31.44 15.27
C LEU A 776 -28.87 32.73 15.80
N ALA A 777 -27.78 32.63 16.56
CA ALA A 777 -27.01 33.77 17.02
C ALA A 777 -26.13 34.40 15.92
N GLY A 778 -26.06 33.78 14.73
CA GLY A 778 -25.27 34.22 13.60
C GLY A 778 -23.85 33.63 13.55
N ASP A 779 -23.55 32.63 14.38
CA ASP A 779 -22.25 31.93 14.33
C ASP A 779 -22.14 31.15 13.01
N GLY A 780 -21.05 31.37 12.26
CA GLY A 780 -20.70 30.57 11.09
C GLY A 780 -20.19 29.17 11.45
N PRO A 781 -19.98 28.28 10.46
CA PRO A 781 -19.57 26.90 10.68
C PRO A 781 -18.27 26.75 11.48
N VAL A 782 -17.23 27.51 11.14
CA VAL A 782 -15.93 27.47 11.85
C VAL A 782 -16.08 27.91 13.31
N ALA A 783 -16.88 28.93 13.58
CA ALA A 783 -17.15 29.38 14.94
C ALA A 783 -17.94 28.35 15.75
N CYS A 784 -18.83 27.59 15.10
CA CYS A 784 -19.54 26.48 15.73
C CYS A 784 -18.60 25.31 16.04
N GLU A 785 -17.70 24.94 15.13
CA GLU A 785 -16.67 23.90 15.33
C GLU A 785 -15.74 24.24 16.50
N GLN A 786 -15.31 25.49 16.63
CA GLN A 786 -14.41 25.90 17.72
C GLN A 786 -15.11 26.00 19.08
N ALA A 787 -16.41 26.31 19.09
CA ALA A 787 -17.14 26.60 20.33
C ALA A 787 -17.91 25.40 20.90
N LEU A 788 -18.11 24.34 20.12
CA LEU A 788 -18.75 23.12 20.55
C LEU A 788 -17.66 22.05 20.77
N ALA A 789 -17.69 21.36 21.91
CA ALA A 789 -16.73 20.29 22.23
C ALA A 789 -17.07 18.99 21.47
N VAL A 790 -17.15 19.06 20.14
CA VAL A 790 -17.45 17.94 19.24
C VAL A 790 -16.60 18.05 17.97
N ASP A 791 -16.43 16.94 17.25
CA ASP A 791 -15.65 16.89 16.01
C ASP A 791 -16.27 17.70 14.84
N SER A 792 -15.43 18.11 13.89
CA SER A 792 -15.82 18.93 12.74
C SER A 792 -16.87 18.22 11.85
N TYR A 793 -16.75 16.90 11.71
CA TYR A 793 -17.70 16.07 10.94
C TYR A 793 -19.13 16.20 11.48
N ARG A 794 -19.35 16.02 12.79
CA ARG A 794 -20.69 16.11 13.40
C ARG A 794 -21.34 17.47 13.19
N VAL A 795 -20.58 18.56 13.35
CA VAL A 795 -21.06 19.93 13.11
C VAL A 795 -21.47 20.11 11.65
N ARG A 796 -20.56 19.85 10.71
CA ARG A 796 -20.79 20.10 9.28
C ARG A 796 -21.88 19.22 8.69
N CYS A 797 -21.88 17.92 9.01
CA CYS A 797 -22.90 17.01 8.51
C CYS A 797 -24.29 17.34 9.05
N THR A 798 -24.40 17.81 10.30
CA THR A 798 -25.69 18.26 10.85
C THR A 798 -26.18 19.54 10.17
N MET A 799 -25.29 20.53 9.97
CA MET A 799 -25.65 21.76 9.26
C MET A 799 -26.07 21.47 7.82
N ALA A 800 -25.32 20.61 7.11
CA ALA A 800 -25.65 20.19 5.76
C ALA A 800 -27.02 19.48 5.70
N HIS A 801 -27.31 18.57 6.64
CA HIS A 801 -28.62 17.91 6.75
C HIS A 801 -29.76 18.93 6.91
N TRP A 802 -29.60 19.92 7.79
CA TRP A 802 -30.60 20.97 7.99
C TRP A 802 -30.78 21.89 6.78
N VAL A 803 -29.73 22.12 6.02
CA VAL A 803 -29.79 22.85 4.76
C VAL A 803 -30.52 22.03 3.68
N GLU A 804 -30.23 20.74 3.57
CA GLU A 804 -30.86 19.82 2.61
C GLU A 804 -32.37 19.66 2.84
N GLU A 805 -32.82 19.61 4.10
CA GLU A 805 -34.26 19.56 4.41
C GLU A 805 -34.93 20.95 4.40
N GLY A 806 -34.15 22.03 4.39
CA GLY A 806 -34.65 23.41 4.35
C GLY A 806 -35.01 24.02 5.68
N SER A 807 -34.58 23.41 6.78
CA SER A 807 -34.64 24.01 8.11
C SER A 807 -33.67 25.18 8.23
N LEU A 808 -32.55 25.12 7.51
CA LEU A 808 -31.63 26.23 7.32
C LEU A 808 -31.53 26.59 5.84
N VAL A 809 -31.24 27.86 5.57
CA VAL A 809 -30.90 28.35 4.23
C VAL A 809 -29.67 29.25 4.30
N PRO A 810 -28.81 29.24 3.26
CA PRO A 810 -27.73 30.21 3.14
C PRO A 810 -28.31 31.63 3.17
N LYS A 811 -27.72 32.49 3.99
CA LYS A 811 -28.04 33.92 4.01
C LYS A 811 -27.50 34.51 2.69
N PRO A 812 -28.35 35.13 1.85
CA PRO A 812 -27.86 35.81 0.66
C PRO A 812 -26.92 36.95 1.08
N ALA A 813 -25.82 37.07 0.35
CA ALA A 813 -24.77 38.07 0.58
C ALA A 813 -25.29 39.51 0.46
#